data_AF-A0A5F1Z173-F1
#
_entry.id   AF-A0A5F1Z173-F1
#
_cell.length_a   1.000
_cell.length_b   1.000
_cell.length_c   1.000
_cell.angle_alpha   90.00
_cell.angle_beta   90.00
_cell.angle_gamma   90.00
#
_symmetry.space_group_name_H-M   'P 1'
#
loop_
_entity.id
_entity.type
_entity.pdbx_description
1 polymer ?
#
loop_
_entity_poly.entity_id
_entity_poly.type
_entity_poly.pdbx_seq_one_letter_code
_entity_poly.pdbx_strand_id
1 'polypeptide(L)'
;MIPDKYLRMILPGIRAKLSFFTAVLVISLLTITSVIYYNQQQKSLEEKMNTELKAPLEYVNAVVSDLEKLSYSLILIEEFKIRVKEKKKELGKFKRKVIKKEGGLFGALKSFGASIGLKVKHNYYQKSVDTYFTRYLSENEIRDFEIKVRGELRRENGTPIDPLYYDKLMNISRRTALARIEAENARYRIAEADEEIKTLESEISSLSDPKRRKELISEKETLSSEKESLVKYVSESEKKSALGETALTKNLQNFFRGSYKDKISSLGLLPDKIRILAYDTSGKQTLDTGLLFPESSETGKKLLSTASFEENKKGLFRGDDPFRVMREFRDPENYEIAGRQYEVSYRVVFRNPGIAERSETLIDEVLKNPNRWKQYLDTDRKFASDLGELSQKIKSKVGELKKVGKIKPASDPEFRSLYSQYKKIIKLRDSKLDELNPYSEEIARMELDRKKEISLLQSKLRSLNEELLVWKKKEKMPVKEVEANFSPEDIQENIRSLEANAEEIREILERAEATQFDWSDSIFFRAPASFVGLREAALDEFVFLPYRSDFNSMRRFWRNSEERKTVKKKWALLRDWIFAGNSETELPKSAIPVLDSGILIRSRSEAEEWMWALDSSPLFSESEVKEASGLARDLLRKNHLGFNVVILDRTDGLRKIRQNREELLRYTALLGFVAILFAYVLAWMVARRIKTIISRTEEVGKGNLNVEFPPSGYDEIGILSDSLNRMTQGLKEREEMKGELLAAEEIQKRLLPEKLPNDPGDAVEFGAFYKAMAGVGGDYYDFIELNKNEVALCVGDVSSHGVGPAIVMSLFRAQVRAILRKGERDLRKILTELNEYLYSDTPDHIFVTFFMAIYDRSAFKMRYISAGHVKPLLYDASEKKIRELPAGGLPIGMDENSFFETTIEARSFLMDAGDIFFQYTDGLDEARSPQGAMYGKDRLAKTILTNAHDSPSEIIRTVVEDLDVHTGKNLGGPGFSELSDDIAMIAMKRKS
;
A
#
# COMPACT_ATOMS: atom_id res chain seq x y z
N MET A 1 7.67 17.91 -41.52
CA MET A 1 6.80 19.09 -41.28
C MET A 1 5.38 18.71 -41.67
N ILE A 2 4.50 18.51 -40.71
CA ILE A 2 3.07 18.26 -40.96
C ILE A 2 2.42 19.62 -41.29
N PRO A 3 1.58 19.75 -42.33
CA PRO A 3 1.00 21.04 -42.73
C PRO A 3 0.16 21.68 -41.61
N ASP A 4 0.32 22.98 -41.37
CA ASP A 4 -0.31 23.79 -40.30
C ASP A 4 -1.85 23.68 -40.27
N LYS A 5 -2.47 23.29 -41.39
CA LYS A 5 -3.90 23.04 -41.53
C LYS A 5 -4.40 21.82 -40.72
N TYR A 6 -3.57 20.77 -40.58
CA TYR A 6 -3.90 19.60 -39.77
C TYR A 6 -3.57 19.83 -38.29
N LEU A 7 -2.56 20.66 -37.99
CA LEU A 7 -2.20 21.01 -36.61
C LEU A 7 -3.32 21.82 -35.92
N ARG A 8 -3.96 22.76 -36.62
CA ARG A 8 -5.13 23.51 -36.09
C ARG A 8 -6.40 22.67 -35.93
N MET A 9 -6.48 21.52 -36.61
CA MET A 9 -7.59 20.59 -36.49
C MET A 9 -7.42 19.62 -35.30
N ILE A 10 -6.17 19.39 -34.86
CA ILE A 10 -5.80 18.47 -33.78
C ILE A 10 -5.46 19.21 -32.47
N LEU A 11 -5.16 20.52 -32.52
CA LEU A 11 -5.01 21.38 -31.34
C LEU A 11 -6.21 22.33 -31.19
N PRO A 12 -7.36 21.90 -30.65
CA PRO A 12 -8.41 22.85 -30.27
C PRO A 12 -8.09 23.42 -28.88
N GLY A 13 -8.73 24.54 -28.55
CA GLY A 13 -8.54 25.26 -27.28
C GLY A 13 -8.82 24.44 -26.01
N ILE A 14 -9.14 25.12 -24.91
CA ILE A 14 -9.32 24.56 -23.55
C ILE A 14 -10.00 23.17 -23.51
N ARG A 15 -10.93 22.89 -24.44
CA ARG A 15 -11.58 21.59 -24.72
C ARG A 15 -10.63 20.39 -24.90
N ALA A 16 -9.61 20.45 -25.75
CA ALA A 16 -8.70 19.31 -25.92
C ALA A 16 -7.79 19.15 -24.71
N LYS A 17 -7.34 20.26 -24.12
CA LYS A 17 -6.42 20.21 -22.97
C LYS A 17 -7.08 19.59 -21.74
N LEU A 18 -8.33 19.93 -21.45
CA LEU A 18 -9.08 19.38 -20.31
C LEU A 18 -9.50 17.92 -20.54
N SER A 19 -9.97 17.59 -21.74
CA SER A 19 -10.32 16.20 -22.11
C SER A 19 -9.08 15.29 -22.16
N PHE A 20 -7.93 15.81 -22.60
CA PHE A 20 -6.66 15.09 -22.60
C PHE A 20 -6.17 14.87 -21.16
N PHE A 21 -6.22 15.89 -20.31
CA PHE A 21 -5.79 15.77 -18.91
C PHE A 21 -6.64 14.77 -18.12
N THR A 22 -7.97 14.83 -18.26
CA THR A 22 -8.89 13.87 -17.62
C THR A 22 -8.69 12.44 -18.15
N ALA A 23 -8.52 12.26 -19.46
CA ALA A 23 -8.21 10.96 -20.04
C ALA A 23 -6.87 10.40 -19.52
N VAL A 24 -5.82 11.22 -19.49
CA VAL A 24 -4.49 10.81 -18.96
C VAL A 24 -4.56 10.46 -17.48
N LEU A 25 -5.30 11.22 -16.67
CA LEU A 25 -5.49 10.93 -15.24
C LEU A 25 -6.23 9.61 -15.01
N VAL A 26 -7.32 9.36 -15.75
CA VAL A 26 -8.10 8.13 -15.60
C VAL A 26 -7.30 6.91 -16.08
N ILE A 27 -6.61 7.04 -17.22
CA ILE A 27 -5.76 5.97 -17.75
C ILE A 27 -4.61 5.66 -16.77
N SER A 28 -3.96 6.67 -16.20
CA SER A 28 -2.87 6.45 -15.23
C SER A 28 -3.38 5.78 -13.96
N LEU A 29 -4.51 6.22 -13.41
CA LEU A 29 -5.13 5.60 -12.23
C LEU A 29 -5.53 4.14 -12.49
N LEU A 30 -6.16 3.86 -13.64
CA LEU A 30 -6.54 2.51 -14.05
C LEU A 30 -5.32 1.60 -14.23
N THR A 31 -4.22 2.14 -14.77
CA THR A 31 -2.98 1.40 -14.96
C THR A 31 -2.34 1.06 -13.61
N ILE A 32 -2.24 2.03 -12.70
CA ILE A 32 -1.66 1.83 -11.36
C ILE A 32 -2.48 0.82 -10.55
N THR A 33 -3.80 1.00 -10.50
CA THR A 33 -4.70 0.09 -9.75
C THR A 33 -4.68 -1.33 -10.31
N SER A 34 -4.59 -1.49 -11.64
CA SER A 34 -4.49 -2.80 -12.27
C SER A 34 -3.16 -3.49 -12.00
N VAL A 35 -2.05 -2.76 -11.97
CA VAL A 35 -0.74 -3.31 -11.59
C VAL A 35 -0.76 -3.78 -10.13
N ILE A 36 -1.32 -2.97 -9.21
CA ILE A 36 -1.45 -3.34 -7.80
C ILE A 36 -2.32 -4.59 -7.63
N TYR A 37 -3.49 -4.62 -8.28
CA TYR A 37 -4.41 -5.75 -8.21
C TYR A 37 -3.80 -7.04 -8.78
N TYR A 38 -3.11 -6.93 -9.92
CA TYR A 38 -2.38 -8.06 -10.53
C TYR A 38 -1.32 -8.62 -9.57
N ASN A 39 -0.50 -7.75 -8.97
CA ASN A 39 0.54 -8.16 -8.02
C ASN A 39 -0.06 -8.83 -6.77
N GLN A 40 -1.17 -8.30 -6.24
CA GLN A 40 -1.88 -8.89 -5.11
C GLN A 40 -2.47 -10.27 -5.44
N GLN A 41 -3.15 -10.40 -6.59
CA GLN A 41 -3.67 -11.69 -7.04
C GLN A 41 -2.57 -12.71 -7.30
N GLN A 42 -1.47 -12.29 -7.93
CA GLN A 42 -0.33 -13.16 -8.18
C GLN A 42 0.23 -13.69 -6.86
N LYS A 43 0.46 -12.81 -5.88
CA LYS A 43 0.97 -13.21 -4.56
C LYS A 43 0.00 -14.13 -3.82
N SER A 44 -1.29 -13.82 -3.82
CA SER A 44 -2.31 -14.65 -3.16
C SER A 44 -2.44 -16.03 -3.81
N LEU A 45 -2.37 -16.12 -5.14
CA LEU A 45 -2.42 -17.39 -5.84
C LEU A 45 -1.14 -18.20 -5.62
N GLU A 46 0.04 -17.55 -5.61
CA GLU A 46 1.30 -18.19 -5.27
C GLU A 46 1.28 -18.73 -3.83
N GLU A 47 0.84 -17.96 -2.84
CA GLU A 47 0.68 -18.41 -1.46
C GLU A 47 -0.32 -19.55 -1.33
N LYS A 48 -1.48 -19.43 -1.99
CA LYS A 48 -2.51 -20.47 -1.99
C LYS A 48 -1.99 -21.76 -2.61
N MET A 49 -1.34 -21.68 -3.76
CA MET A 49 -0.79 -22.84 -4.45
C MET A 49 0.35 -23.48 -3.66
N ASN A 50 1.25 -22.68 -3.06
CA ASN A 50 2.30 -23.20 -2.18
C ASN A 50 1.73 -23.88 -0.93
N THR A 51 0.63 -23.37 -0.39
CA THR A 51 -0.05 -23.95 0.79
C THR A 51 -0.78 -25.24 0.43
N GLU A 52 -1.53 -25.26 -0.67
CA GLU A 52 -2.25 -26.44 -1.17
C GLU A 52 -1.29 -27.56 -1.58
N LEU A 53 -0.07 -27.23 -2.04
CA LEU A 53 0.95 -28.21 -2.43
C LEU A 53 1.83 -28.70 -1.26
N LYS A 54 1.77 -28.07 -0.09
CA LYS A 54 2.66 -28.40 1.04
C LYS A 54 2.40 -29.78 1.65
N ALA A 55 1.18 -30.02 2.13
CA ALA A 55 0.81 -31.31 2.75
C ALA A 55 0.96 -32.50 1.77
N PRO A 56 0.64 -32.33 0.48
CA PRO A 56 1.00 -33.27 -0.56
C PRO A 56 2.46 -33.64 -0.71
N LEU A 57 3.32 -32.63 -0.81
CA LEU A 57 4.75 -32.81 -0.99
C LEU A 57 5.34 -33.52 0.22
N GLU A 58 4.83 -33.23 1.41
CA GLU A 58 5.15 -33.97 2.64
C GLU A 58 4.69 -35.43 2.61
N TYR A 59 3.50 -35.73 2.07
CA TYR A 59 3.04 -37.11 1.89
C TYR A 59 3.89 -37.90 0.89
N VAL A 60 4.22 -37.31 -0.27
CA VAL A 60 5.06 -37.99 -1.26
C VAL A 60 6.46 -38.23 -0.68
N ASN A 61 7.03 -37.26 0.04
CA ASN A 61 8.28 -37.46 0.79
C ASN A 61 8.16 -38.62 1.79
N ALA A 62 7.02 -38.73 2.49
CA ALA A 62 6.78 -39.82 3.44
C ALA A 62 6.76 -41.20 2.76
N VAL A 63 6.02 -41.35 1.66
CA VAL A 63 5.97 -42.59 0.87
C VAL A 63 7.35 -43.00 0.37
N VAL A 64 8.13 -42.05 -0.14
CA VAL A 64 9.48 -42.33 -0.66
C VAL A 64 10.40 -42.87 0.42
N SER A 65 10.45 -42.27 1.61
CA SER A 65 11.30 -42.82 2.67
C SER A 65 10.73 -44.08 3.30
N ASP A 66 9.41 -44.27 3.34
CA ASP A 66 8.84 -45.55 3.79
C ASP A 66 9.35 -46.70 2.91
N LEU A 67 9.45 -46.48 1.59
CA LEU A 67 10.06 -47.44 0.66
C LEU A 67 11.57 -47.64 0.92
N GLU A 68 12.32 -46.57 1.14
CA GLU A 68 13.75 -46.65 1.46
C GLU A 68 14.01 -47.34 2.81
N LYS A 69 13.16 -47.11 3.80
CA LYS A 69 13.26 -47.74 5.11
C LYS A 69 12.85 -49.21 5.08
N LEU A 70 11.82 -49.58 4.32
CA LEU A 70 11.51 -50.98 4.08
C LEU A 70 12.70 -51.69 3.42
N SER A 71 13.33 -51.05 2.42
CA SER A 71 14.56 -51.51 1.80
C SER A 71 15.67 -51.72 2.85
N TYR A 72 15.92 -50.71 3.69
CA TYR A 72 16.90 -50.78 4.77
C TYR A 72 16.60 -51.87 5.82
N SER A 73 15.35 -52.01 6.23
CA SER A 73 14.89 -52.98 7.23
C SER A 73 15.06 -54.41 6.72
N LEU A 74 14.75 -54.67 5.44
CA LEU A 74 14.97 -55.98 4.81
C LEU A 74 16.47 -56.33 4.73
N ILE A 75 17.33 -55.35 4.43
CA ILE A 75 18.79 -55.53 4.46
C ILE A 75 19.25 -55.84 5.89
N LEU A 76 18.78 -55.08 6.88
CA LEU A 76 19.14 -55.28 8.28
C LEU A 76 18.71 -56.64 8.84
N ILE A 77 17.55 -57.16 8.44
CA ILE A 77 17.12 -58.51 8.83
C ILE A 77 18.17 -59.55 8.40
N GLU A 78 18.63 -59.49 7.15
CA GLU A 78 19.65 -60.41 6.65
C GLU A 78 21.01 -60.15 7.29
N GLU A 79 21.34 -58.89 7.55
CA GLU A 79 22.55 -58.50 8.26
C GLU A 79 22.58 -59.09 9.68
N PHE A 80 21.48 -59.00 10.43
CA PHE A 80 21.35 -59.64 11.74
C PHE A 80 21.44 -61.16 11.65
N LYS A 81 20.79 -61.80 10.66
CA LYS A 81 20.91 -63.25 10.46
C LYS A 81 22.36 -63.67 10.21
N ILE A 82 23.11 -62.92 9.40
CA ILE A 82 24.52 -63.17 9.10
C ILE A 82 25.38 -62.95 10.36
N ARG A 83 25.25 -61.78 11.00
CA ARG A 83 26.01 -61.44 12.22
C ARG A 83 25.73 -62.42 13.36
N VAL A 84 24.47 -62.80 13.61
CA VAL A 84 24.13 -63.80 14.63
C VAL A 84 24.72 -65.16 14.29
N LYS A 85 24.77 -65.55 13.02
CA LYS A 85 25.40 -66.81 12.59
C LYS A 85 26.92 -66.79 12.80
N GLU A 86 27.60 -65.71 12.41
CA GLU A 86 29.04 -65.52 12.62
C GLU A 86 29.38 -65.46 14.10
N LYS A 87 28.60 -64.68 14.88
CA LYS A 87 28.78 -64.58 16.32
C LYS A 87 28.46 -65.88 17.03
N LYS A 88 27.44 -66.67 16.66
CA LYS A 88 27.23 -68.02 17.21
C LYS A 88 28.47 -68.91 17.05
N LYS A 89 29.23 -68.75 15.96
CA LYS A 89 30.51 -69.45 15.73
C LYS A 89 31.61 -68.93 16.67
N GLU A 90 31.69 -67.63 16.90
CA GLU A 90 32.65 -67.01 17.85
C GLU A 90 32.31 -67.31 19.32
N LEU A 91 31.04 -67.25 19.68
CA LEU A 91 30.47 -67.46 21.03
C LEU A 91 30.67 -68.88 21.53
N GLY A 92 30.93 -69.86 20.64
CA GLY A 92 31.41 -71.18 21.03
C GLY A 92 32.66 -71.14 21.92
N LYS A 93 33.47 -70.07 21.83
CA LYS A 93 34.70 -69.86 22.62
C LYS A 93 34.45 -69.31 24.04
N PHE A 94 33.29 -68.70 24.33
CA PHE A 94 33.01 -67.97 25.57
C PHE A 94 31.90 -68.60 26.44
N LYS A 95 31.45 -69.81 26.12
CA LYS A 95 30.44 -70.55 26.92
C LYS A 95 31.08 -71.25 28.11
N ARG A 96 30.55 -71.02 29.31
CA ARG A 96 30.94 -71.81 30.50
C ARG A 96 30.04 -73.04 30.63
N LYS A 97 30.65 -74.22 30.78
CA LYS A 97 29.96 -75.41 31.29
C LYS A 97 29.80 -75.28 32.80
N VAL A 98 28.57 -75.13 33.29
CA VAL A 98 28.28 -75.16 34.72
C VAL A 98 27.56 -76.47 35.02
N ILE A 99 28.17 -77.29 35.87
CA ILE A 99 27.56 -78.50 36.40
C ILE A 99 26.73 -78.06 37.62
N LYS A 100 25.40 -78.04 37.50
CA LYS A 100 24.53 -77.71 38.63
C LYS A 100 23.98 -79.01 39.23
N LYS A 101 24.12 -79.18 40.54
CA LYS A 101 23.47 -80.25 41.31
C LYS A 101 22.04 -79.79 41.59
N GLU A 102 21.05 -80.61 41.29
CA GLU A 102 19.66 -80.33 41.66
C GLU A 102 19.54 -80.24 43.19
N GLY A 103 19.12 -79.08 43.67
CA GLY A 103 18.72 -78.83 45.06
C GLY A 103 17.33 -78.20 45.04
N GLY A 104 16.30 -79.00 45.33
CA GLY A 104 14.91 -78.55 45.39
C GLY A 104 13.96 -79.66 45.86
N LEU A 105 13.21 -79.36 46.93
CA LEU A 105 12.11 -80.08 47.59
C LEU A 105 12.27 -81.54 48.09
N PHE A 106 13.17 -82.36 47.53
CA PHE A 106 13.41 -83.74 48.00
C PHE A 106 14.62 -83.90 48.95
N GLY A 107 15.11 -82.79 49.52
CA GLY A 107 16.21 -82.80 50.50
C GLY A 107 15.80 -83.42 51.85
N ALA A 108 14.54 -83.26 52.25
CA ALA A 108 14.02 -83.78 53.52
C ALA A 108 13.67 -85.29 53.47
N LEU A 109 13.26 -85.81 52.30
CA LEU A 109 12.97 -87.25 52.12
C LEU A 109 14.25 -88.10 51.92
N LYS A 110 15.40 -87.46 51.70
CA LYS A 110 16.69 -88.13 51.46
C LYS A 110 17.38 -88.66 52.72
N SER A 111 17.07 -88.13 53.92
CA SER A 111 17.52 -88.74 55.17
C SER A 111 16.78 -90.05 55.47
N PHE A 112 15.58 -90.22 54.92
CA PHE A 112 14.78 -91.44 55.07
C PHE A 112 15.29 -92.58 54.15
N GLY A 113 15.59 -92.26 52.88
CA GLY A 113 16.08 -93.26 51.91
C GLY A 113 17.50 -93.81 52.17
N ALA A 114 18.36 -93.05 52.85
CA ALA A 114 19.69 -93.53 53.25
C ALA A 114 19.63 -94.59 54.36
N SER A 115 18.57 -94.60 55.18
CA SER A 115 18.35 -95.62 56.22
C SER A 115 17.83 -96.97 55.68
N ILE A 116 17.43 -97.03 54.40
CA ILE A 116 16.82 -98.21 53.76
C ILE A 116 17.70 -98.77 52.61
N GLY A 117 18.92 -98.26 52.42
CA GLY A 117 19.90 -98.89 51.52
C GLY A 117 19.65 -98.73 50.00
N LEU A 118 18.91 -97.70 49.58
CA LEU A 118 18.69 -97.42 48.15
C LEU A 118 19.83 -96.59 47.53
N LYS A 119 20.44 -97.09 46.44
CA LYS A 119 21.45 -96.38 45.63
C LYS A 119 20.81 -95.20 44.88
N VAL A 120 21.09 -93.97 45.32
CA VAL A 120 20.63 -92.75 44.64
C VAL A 120 21.57 -92.38 43.47
N LYS A 121 21.08 -92.45 42.23
CA LYS A 121 21.78 -91.93 41.04
C LYS A 121 21.76 -90.41 41.04
N HIS A 122 22.92 -89.79 40.81
CA HIS A 122 23.05 -88.35 40.59
C HIS A 122 22.80 -88.05 39.11
N ASN A 123 21.70 -87.38 38.78
CA ASN A 123 21.52 -86.81 37.44
C ASN A 123 22.16 -85.42 37.39
N TYR A 124 23.25 -85.32 36.63
CA TYR A 124 23.87 -84.05 36.26
C TYR A 124 23.31 -83.65 34.90
N TYR A 125 22.69 -82.47 34.78
CA TYR A 125 22.39 -81.90 33.47
C TYR A 125 23.35 -80.75 33.17
N GLN A 126 23.82 -80.70 31.93
CA GLN A 126 24.77 -79.70 31.46
C GLN A 126 24.00 -78.42 31.10
N LYS A 127 24.28 -77.30 31.77
CA LYS A 127 23.78 -75.98 31.36
C LYS A 127 24.95 -75.10 30.95
N SER A 128 25.01 -74.77 29.67
CA SER A 128 25.88 -73.73 29.13
C SER A 128 25.33 -72.38 29.60
N VAL A 129 26.14 -71.58 30.29
CA VAL A 129 25.75 -70.22 30.70
C VAL A 129 26.56 -69.22 29.89
N ASP A 130 25.83 -68.33 29.23
CA ASP A 130 26.33 -67.21 28.46
C ASP A 130 27.07 -66.22 29.38
N THR A 131 28.26 -65.75 28.96
CA THR A 131 29.02 -64.72 29.70
C THR A 131 28.50 -63.32 29.38
N TYR A 132 28.87 -62.31 30.17
CA TYR A 132 28.38 -60.94 29.99
C TYR A 132 28.59 -60.36 28.57
N PHE A 133 29.58 -60.86 27.83
CA PHE A 133 29.91 -60.41 26.49
C PHE A 133 29.13 -61.12 25.35
N THR A 134 28.11 -61.93 25.66
CA THR A 134 27.62 -62.97 24.72
C THR A 134 26.20 -62.85 24.22
N ARG A 135 25.53 -61.70 24.36
CA ARG A 135 24.14 -61.59 23.87
C ARG A 135 23.98 -60.49 22.80
N TYR A 136 23.64 -60.95 21.60
CA TYR A 136 23.08 -60.17 20.49
C TYR A 136 21.56 -60.34 20.48
N LEU A 137 20.86 -59.65 19.56
CA LEU A 137 19.47 -59.97 19.24
C LEU A 137 19.29 -61.49 19.08
N SER A 138 18.37 -62.05 19.83
CA SER A 138 17.97 -63.45 19.75
C SER A 138 17.32 -63.75 18.40
N GLU A 139 17.38 -65.01 17.96
CA GLU A 139 16.66 -65.44 16.74
C GLU A 139 15.16 -65.15 16.83
N ASN A 140 14.60 -65.12 18.04
CA ASN A 140 13.21 -64.73 18.28
C ASN A 140 13.00 -63.23 18.02
N GLU A 141 13.87 -62.36 18.52
CA GLU A 141 13.77 -60.91 18.26
C GLU A 141 13.96 -60.57 16.77
N ILE A 142 14.86 -61.27 16.07
CA ILE A 142 15.03 -61.14 14.62
C ILE A 142 13.78 -61.62 13.89
N ARG A 143 13.21 -62.76 14.29
CA ARG A 143 11.98 -63.28 13.71
C ARG A 143 10.80 -62.35 13.96
N ASP A 144 10.69 -61.77 15.16
CA ASP A 144 9.65 -60.79 15.49
C ASP A 144 9.80 -59.52 14.65
N PHE A 145 11.04 -59.05 14.43
CA PHE A 145 11.32 -57.95 13.53
C PHE A 145 10.93 -58.29 12.08
N GLU A 146 11.32 -59.47 11.60
CA GLU A 146 10.99 -59.97 10.27
C GLU A 146 9.47 -60.09 10.08
N ILE A 147 8.73 -60.58 11.07
CA ILE A 147 7.26 -60.65 11.06
C ILE A 147 6.65 -59.26 10.96
N LYS A 148 7.16 -58.28 11.73
CA LYS A 148 6.66 -56.90 11.70
C LYS A 148 6.92 -56.22 10.36
N VAL A 149 8.15 -56.30 9.83
CA VAL A 149 8.52 -55.74 8.52
C VAL A 149 7.74 -56.42 7.40
N ARG A 150 7.61 -57.75 7.44
CA ARG A 150 6.77 -58.48 6.48
C ARG A 150 5.30 -58.11 6.59
N GLY A 151 4.82 -57.80 7.80
CA GLY A 151 3.47 -57.31 8.06
C GLY A 151 3.17 -55.94 7.43
N GLU A 152 4.19 -55.12 7.18
CA GLU A 152 4.10 -53.84 6.47
C GLU A 152 4.11 -54.00 4.94
N LEU A 153 4.63 -55.12 4.41
CA LEU A 153 4.58 -55.48 2.99
C LEU A 153 3.20 -56.03 2.60
N ARG A 154 2.20 -55.15 2.58
CA ARG A 154 0.83 -55.46 2.15
C ARG A 154 0.44 -54.63 0.94
N ARG A 155 -0.39 -55.21 0.07
CA ARG A 155 -1.03 -54.46 -1.03
C ARG A 155 -2.21 -53.63 -0.49
N GLU A 156 -2.72 -52.73 -1.30
CA GLU A 156 -3.82 -51.79 -0.97
C GLU A 156 -5.06 -52.45 -0.35
N ASN A 157 -5.44 -53.64 -0.82
CA ASN A 157 -6.56 -54.43 -0.29
C ASN A 157 -6.23 -55.17 1.02
N GLY A 158 -5.09 -54.87 1.65
CA GLY A 158 -4.61 -55.51 2.88
C GLY A 158 -4.00 -56.90 2.69
N THR A 159 -3.92 -57.40 1.44
CA THR A 159 -3.35 -58.72 1.16
C THR A 159 -1.84 -58.77 1.45
N PRO A 160 -1.34 -59.83 2.10
CA PRO A 160 0.07 -59.97 2.38
C PRO A 160 0.89 -60.18 1.11
N ILE A 161 2.18 -59.83 1.15
CA ILE A 161 3.13 -60.12 0.09
C ILE A 161 3.18 -61.63 -0.24
N ASP A 162 3.19 -61.93 -1.54
CA ASP A 162 3.39 -63.28 -2.06
C ASP A 162 4.73 -63.87 -1.57
N PRO A 163 4.77 -65.13 -1.09
CA PRO A 163 5.99 -65.74 -0.57
C PRO A 163 7.16 -65.77 -1.56
N LEU A 164 6.92 -66.09 -2.84
CA LEU A 164 7.98 -66.14 -3.86
C LEU A 164 8.54 -64.74 -4.14
N TYR A 165 7.67 -63.73 -4.14
CA TYR A 165 8.09 -62.34 -4.28
C TYR A 165 8.88 -61.85 -3.05
N TYR A 166 8.47 -62.23 -1.85
CA TYR A 166 9.20 -61.94 -0.62
C TYR A 166 10.60 -62.57 -0.63
N ASP A 167 10.73 -63.84 -1.02
CA ASP A 167 12.02 -64.53 -1.14
C ASP A 167 12.94 -63.83 -2.15
N LYS A 168 12.39 -63.29 -3.25
CA LYS A 168 13.16 -62.49 -4.20
C LYS A 168 13.72 -61.23 -3.54
N LEU A 169 12.92 -60.51 -2.74
CA LEU A 169 13.39 -59.33 -1.98
C LEU A 169 14.50 -59.74 -1.01
N MET A 170 14.28 -60.79 -0.21
CA MET A 170 15.27 -61.26 0.77
C MET A 170 16.58 -61.72 0.14
N ASN A 171 16.56 -62.32 -1.06
CA ASN A 171 17.78 -62.70 -1.80
C ASN A 171 18.58 -61.48 -2.29
N ILE A 172 17.91 -60.39 -2.65
CA ILE A 172 18.58 -59.12 -2.97
C ILE A 172 19.15 -58.54 -1.66
N SER A 173 18.33 -58.44 -0.61
CA SER A 173 18.72 -57.94 0.71
C SER A 173 19.94 -58.68 1.28
N ARG A 174 20.00 -60.01 1.14
CA ARG A 174 21.11 -60.83 1.61
C ARG A 174 22.43 -60.52 0.90
N ARG A 175 22.40 -60.36 -0.43
CA ARG A 175 23.60 -59.98 -1.20
C ARG A 175 24.07 -58.57 -0.85
N THR A 176 23.13 -57.64 -0.66
CA THR A 176 23.43 -56.29 -0.19
C THR A 176 24.02 -56.29 1.22
N ALA A 177 23.42 -57.05 2.15
CA ALA A 177 23.89 -57.17 3.53
C ALA A 177 25.31 -57.75 3.59
N LEU A 178 25.62 -58.77 2.79
CA LEU A 178 26.98 -59.32 2.68
C LEU A 178 27.99 -58.27 2.23
N ALA A 179 27.69 -57.50 1.18
CA ALA A 179 28.56 -56.43 0.71
C ALA A 179 28.79 -55.34 1.77
N ARG A 180 27.76 -55.00 2.56
CA ARG A 180 27.88 -54.06 3.70
C ARG A 180 28.77 -54.60 4.81
N ILE A 181 28.56 -55.85 5.20
CA ILE A 181 29.36 -56.52 6.24
C ILE A 181 30.83 -56.63 5.80
N GLU A 182 31.09 -57.01 4.55
CA GLU A 182 32.43 -57.07 3.99
C GLU A 182 33.14 -55.70 4.03
N ALA A 183 32.45 -54.62 3.66
CA ALA A 183 32.98 -53.26 3.77
C ALA A 183 33.23 -52.85 5.23
N GLU A 184 32.32 -53.17 6.16
CA GLU A 184 32.49 -52.87 7.59
C GLU A 184 33.67 -53.63 8.20
N ASN A 185 33.81 -54.92 7.90
CA ASN A 185 34.91 -55.74 8.40
C ASN A 185 36.26 -55.26 7.85
N ALA A 186 36.31 -54.89 6.56
CA ALA A 186 37.52 -54.31 5.98
C ALA A 186 37.89 -52.97 6.65
N ARG A 187 36.91 -52.12 6.97
CA ARG A 187 37.15 -50.87 7.73
C ARG A 187 37.64 -51.15 9.16
N TYR A 188 37.10 -52.16 9.83
CA TYR A 188 37.59 -52.57 11.15
C TYR A 188 39.05 -53.02 11.08
N ARG A 189 39.41 -53.84 10.09
CA ARG A 189 40.81 -54.28 9.90
C ARG A 189 41.74 -53.11 9.56
N ILE A 190 41.28 -52.12 8.78
CA ILE A 190 42.04 -50.89 8.53
C ILE A 190 42.31 -50.14 9.85
N ALA A 191 41.31 -49.99 10.70
CA ALA A 191 41.48 -49.30 11.99
C ALA A 191 42.41 -50.07 12.96
N GLU A 192 42.33 -51.40 12.97
CA GLU A 192 43.25 -52.25 13.74
C GLU A 192 44.69 -52.13 13.21
N ALA A 193 44.87 -52.21 11.89
CA ALA A 193 46.16 -52.02 11.24
C ALA A 193 46.74 -50.62 11.53
N ASP A 194 45.91 -49.58 11.62
CA ASP A 194 46.35 -48.22 11.99
C ASP A 194 46.87 -48.14 13.43
N GLU A 195 46.21 -48.79 14.39
CA GLU A 195 46.70 -48.90 15.77
C GLU A 195 47.99 -49.74 15.84
N GLU A 196 48.04 -50.88 15.13
CA GLU A 196 49.25 -51.72 15.04
C GLU A 196 50.42 -50.93 14.46
N ILE A 197 50.23 -50.20 13.35
CA ILE A 197 51.24 -49.33 12.74
C ILE A 197 51.72 -48.27 13.73
N LYS A 198 50.80 -47.63 14.47
CA LYS A 198 51.15 -46.61 15.47
C LYS A 198 51.98 -47.18 16.62
N THR A 199 51.65 -48.39 17.07
CA THR A 199 52.45 -49.08 18.10
C THR A 199 53.85 -49.43 17.57
N LEU A 200 53.95 -49.97 16.35
CA LEU A 200 55.22 -50.28 15.69
C LEU A 200 56.06 -49.03 15.47
N GLU A 201 55.46 -47.89 15.10
CA GLU A 201 56.16 -46.61 14.98
C GLU A 201 56.77 -46.15 16.31
N SER A 202 56.01 -46.28 17.40
CA SER A 202 56.52 -45.98 18.74
C SER A 202 57.68 -46.90 19.13
N GLU A 203 57.58 -48.18 18.82
CA GLU A 203 58.60 -49.19 19.12
C GLU A 203 59.88 -48.95 18.28
N ILE A 204 59.74 -48.70 16.97
CA ILE A 204 60.84 -48.33 16.04
C ILE A 204 61.56 -47.07 16.51
N SER A 205 60.84 -46.08 17.04
CA SER A 205 61.42 -44.82 17.52
C SER A 205 62.26 -45.00 18.80
N SER A 206 61.95 -46.03 19.59
CA SER A 206 62.61 -46.33 20.87
C SER A 206 63.75 -47.37 20.77
N LEU A 207 63.87 -48.08 19.65
CA LEU A 207 64.77 -49.23 19.50
C LEU A 207 66.18 -48.85 19.01
N SER A 208 67.22 -49.39 19.66
CA SER A 208 68.64 -49.17 19.29
C SER A 208 69.26 -50.30 18.45
N ASP A 209 68.66 -51.50 18.40
CA ASP A 209 69.17 -52.64 17.62
C ASP A 209 68.81 -52.52 16.12
N PRO A 210 69.81 -52.40 15.20
CA PRO A 210 69.59 -52.20 13.78
C PRO A 210 68.93 -53.39 13.06
N LYS A 211 69.12 -54.63 13.54
CA LYS A 211 68.54 -55.82 12.88
C LYS A 211 67.05 -55.91 13.18
N ARG A 212 66.68 -55.78 14.45
CA ARG A 212 65.28 -55.78 14.90
C ARG A 212 64.50 -54.58 14.36
N ARG A 213 65.13 -53.41 14.26
CA ARG A 213 64.53 -52.22 13.65
C ARG A 213 64.16 -52.44 12.17
N LYS A 214 65.00 -53.14 11.39
CA LYS A 214 64.73 -53.46 9.98
C LYS A 214 63.56 -54.45 9.83
N GLU A 215 63.43 -55.42 10.74
CA GLU A 215 62.28 -56.34 10.79
C GLU A 215 60.97 -55.58 11.06
N LEU A 216 60.94 -54.68 12.05
CA LEU A 216 59.74 -53.89 12.38
C LEU A 216 59.33 -52.91 11.26
N ILE A 217 60.31 -52.35 10.52
CA ILE A 217 60.02 -51.53 9.33
C ILE A 217 59.37 -52.37 8.23
N SER A 218 59.86 -53.59 8.00
CA SER A 218 59.25 -54.52 7.03
C SER A 218 57.83 -54.92 7.43
N GLU A 219 57.58 -55.15 8.72
CA GLU A 219 56.25 -55.47 9.24
C GLU A 219 55.27 -54.30 9.06
N LYS A 220 55.73 -53.06 9.34
CA LYS A 220 54.98 -51.83 9.06
C LYS A 220 54.64 -51.66 7.57
N GLU A 221 55.60 -51.91 6.68
CA GLU A 221 55.37 -51.82 5.22
C GLU A 221 54.33 -52.85 4.75
N THR A 222 54.37 -54.08 5.28
CA THR A 222 53.36 -55.09 4.96
C THR A 222 51.95 -54.70 5.43
N LEU A 223 51.81 -54.17 6.65
CA LEU A 223 50.53 -53.69 7.18
C LEU A 223 50.01 -52.46 6.41
N SER A 224 50.91 -51.59 5.96
CA SER A 224 50.55 -50.42 5.14
C SER A 224 50.02 -50.83 3.76
N SER A 225 50.63 -51.85 3.14
CA SER A 225 50.15 -52.42 1.87
C SER A 225 48.83 -53.18 2.02
N GLU A 226 48.65 -53.93 3.12
CA GLU A 226 47.36 -54.55 3.48
C GLU A 226 46.26 -53.49 3.58
N LYS A 227 46.52 -52.38 4.31
CA LYS A 227 45.61 -51.25 4.44
C LYS A 227 45.20 -50.66 3.09
N GLU A 228 46.14 -50.36 2.20
CA GLU A 228 45.82 -49.81 0.87
C GLU A 228 44.91 -50.75 0.05
N SER A 229 45.16 -52.06 0.10
CA SER A 229 44.33 -53.05 -0.58
C SER A 229 42.90 -53.09 -0.02
N LEU A 230 42.76 -53.01 1.31
CA LEU A 230 41.47 -52.98 2.00
C LEU A 230 40.69 -51.70 1.68
N VAL A 231 41.35 -50.54 1.58
CA VAL A 231 40.70 -49.27 1.18
C VAL A 231 40.05 -49.40 -0.20
N LYS A 232 40.75 -50.00 -1.16
CA LYS A 232 40.19 -50.25 -2.49
C LYS A 232 39.01 -51.23 -2.45
N TYR A 233 39.12 -52.30 -1.66
CA TYR A 233 38.06 -53.29 -1.48
C TYR A 233 36.79 -52.70 -0.83
N VAL A 234 36.95 -51.78 0.12
CA VAL A 234 35.83 -51.02 0.72
C VAL A 234 35.06 -50.27 -0.37
N SER A 235 35.77 -49.53 -1.24
CA SER A 235 35.13 -48.78 -2.34
C SER A 235 34.34 -49.68 -3.30
N GLU A 236 34.87 -50.85 -3.65
CA GLU A 236 34.18 -51.81 -4.51
C GLU A 236 32.95 -52.42 -3.84
N SER A 237 33.04 -52.73 -2.55
CA SER A 237 31.95 -53.31 -1.76
C SER A 237 30.81 -52.31 -1.53
N GLU A 238 31.12 -51.03 -1.31
CA GLU A 238 30.14 -49.95 -1.22
C GLU A 238 29.36 -49.75 -2.51
N LYS A 239 30.04 -49.80 -3.68
CA LYS A 239 29.37 -49.76 -4.98
C LYS A 239 28.40 -50.93 -5.14
N LYS A 240 28.79 -52.14 -4.75
CA LYS A 240 27.89 -53.32 -4.77
C LYS A 240 26.69 -53.14 -3.85
N SER A 241 26.87 -52.58 -2.65
CA SER A 241 25.77 -52.26 -1.73
C SER A 241 24.78 -51.29 -2.36
N ALA A 242 25.25 -50.16 -2.90
CA ALA A 242 24.40 -49.15 -3.53
C ALA A 242 23.56 -49.71 -4.69
N LEU A 243 24.16 -50.57 -5.52
CA LEU A 243 23.44 -51.27 -6.60
C LEU A 243 22.35 -52.21 -6.06
N GLY A 244 22.63 -52.92 -4.97
CA GLY A 244 21.67 -53.82 -4.32
C GLY A 244 20.49 -53.08 -3.67
N GLU A 245 20.78 -51.96 -3.00
CA GLU A 245 19.77 -51.04 -2.45
C GLU A 245 18.86 -50.50 -3.56
N THR A 246 19.45 -50.05 -4.68
CA THR A 246 18.71 -49.61 -5.87
C THR A 246 17.77 -50.70 -6.40
N ALA A 247 18.27 -51.93 -6.53
CA ALA A 247 17.48 -53.04 -7.02
C ALA A 247 16.32 -53.38 -6.06
N LEU A 248 16.56 -53.33 -4.75
CA LEU A 248 15.55 -53.61 -3.74
C LEU A 248 14.45 -52.56 -3.75
N THR A 249 14.82 -51.28 -3.77
CA THR A 249 13.90 -50.14 -3.88
C THR A 249 13.05 -50.21 -5.15
N LYS A 250 13.63 -50.57 -6.31
CA LYS A 250 12.88 -50.77 -7.55
C LYS A 250 11.87 -51.93 -7.48
N ASN A 251 12.19 -53.03 -6.79
CA ASN A 251 11.24 -54.13 -6.62
C ASN A 251 10.11 -53.73 -5.64
N LEU A 252 10.42 -53.03 -4.55
CA LEU A 252 9.41 -52.49 -3.64
C LEU A 252 8.47 -51.51 -4.36
N GLN A 253 9.00 -50.65 -5.23
CA GLN A 253 8.18 -49.75 -6.05
C GLN A 253 7.19 -50.52 -6.93
N ASN A 254 7.68 -51.55 -7.63
CA ASN A 254 6.82 -52.41 -8.44
C ASN A 254 5.75 -53.13 -7.61
N PHE A 255 6.07 -53.51 -6.39
CA PHE A 255 5.13 -54.17 -5.48
C PHE A 255 3.99 -53.25 -5.04
N PHE A 256 4.31 -52.00 -4.69
CA PHE A 256 3.32 -51.01 -4.23
C PHE A 256 2.68 -50.19 -5.36
N ARG A 257 2.92 -50.55 -6.63
CA ARG A 257 2.32 -49.88 -7.78
C ARG A 257 0.80 -49.89 -7.67
N GLY A 258 0.18 -48.70 -7.73
CA GLY A 258 -1.27 -48.51 -7.56
C GLY A 258 -1.70 -48.19 -6.12
N SER A 259 -1.05 -48.75 -5.09
CA SER A 259 -1.49 -48.65 -3.68
C SER A 259 -1.43 -47.25 -3.04
N TYR A 260 -0.75 -46.31 -3.69
CA TYR A 260 -0.60 -44.94 -3.23
C TYR A 260 -1.50 -43.95 -3.97
N LYS A 261 -2.22 -44.40 -5.02
CA LYS A 261 -3.06 -43.56 -5.87
C LYS A 261 -4.25 -42.98 -5.10
N ASP A 262 -5.04 -43.84 -4.46
CA ASP A 262 -6.28 -43.43 -3.80
C ASP A 262 -6.03 -42.50 -2.61
N LYS A 263 -4.94 -42.72 -1.88
CA LYS A 263 -4.55 -41.90 -0.73
C LYS A 263 -4.06 -40.51 -1.12
N ILE A 264 -3.33 -40.38 -2.24
CA ILE A 264 -2.90 -39.07 -2.78
C ILE A 264 -4.10 -38.29 -3.31
N SER A 265 -4.98 -38.94 -4.08
CA SER A 265 -6.21 -38.30 -4.55
C SER A 265 -7.10 -37.84 -3.39
N SER A 266 -7.15 -38.56 -2.26
CA SER A 266 -7.88 -38.15 -1.06
C SER A 266 -7.30 -36.92 -0.34
N LEU A 267 -6.02 -36.60 -0.57
CA LEU A 267 -5.33 -35.44 0.01
C LEU A 267 -5.47 -34.16 -0.85
N GLY A 268 -6.32 -34.19 -1.89
CA GLY A 268 -6.59 -33.03 -2.76
C GLY A 268 -5.53 -32.79 -3.83
N LEU A 269 -4.71 -33.79 -4.15
CA LEU A 269 -3.64 -33.69 -5.14
C LEU A 269 -4.00 -34.07 -6.55
N LEU A 270 -3.28 -33.44 -7.47
CA LEU A 270 -3.14 -33.81 -8.86
C LEU A 270 -1.83 -34.59 -9.06
N PRO A 271 -1.82 -35.93 -8.91
CA PRO A 271 -0.61 -36.74 -9.08
C PRO A 271 0.06 -36.55 -10.45
N ASP A 272 -0.66 -36.09 -11.48
CA ASP A 272 -0.11 -35.72 -12.80
C ASP A 272 0.78 -34.46 -12.80
N LYS A 273 0.87 -33.73 -11.68
CA LYS A 273 1.65 -32.48 -11.58
C LYS A 273 2.97 -32.63 -10.85
N ILE A 274 3.24 -33.73 -10.16
CA ILE A 274 4.46 -33.89 -9.36
C ILE A 274 5.19 -35.17 -9.73
N ARG A 275 6.48 -35.05 -10.02
CA ARG A 275 7.38 -36.18 -10.23
C ARG A 275 8.65 -36.00 -9.43
N ILE A 276 8.91 -36.93 -8.51
CA ILE A 276 10.16 -37.04 -7.76
C ILE A 276 11.04 -38.13 -8.37
N LEU A 277 12.31 -37.79 -8.57
CA LEU A 277 13.38 -38.69 -8.98
C LEU A 277 14.39 -38.78 -7.84
N ALA A 278 14.73 -39.98 -7.39
CA ALA A 278 15.84 -40.16 -6.45
C ALA A 278 17.06 -40.71 -7.17
N TYR A 279 18.23 -40.28 -6.69
CA TYR A 279 19.54 -40.67 -7.17
C TYR A 279 20.41 -41.06 -5.99
N ASP A 280 21.25 -42.07 -6.16
CA ASP A 280 22.29 -42.38 -5.17
C ASP A 280 23.45 -41.37 -5.25
N THR A 281 24.40 -41.48 -4.33
CA THR A 281 25.59 -40.61 -4.28
C THR A 281 26.48 -40.71 -5.53
N SER A 282 26.32 -41.73 -6.37
CA SER A 282 27.07 -41.91 -7.62
C SER A 282 26.38 -41.30 -8.85
N GLY A 283 25.18 -40.73 -8.69
CA GLY A 283 24.39 -40.19 -9.79
C GLY A 283 23.53 -41.20 -10.51
N LYS A 284 23.42 -42.43 -10.01
CA LYS A 284 22.54 -43.44 -10.57
C LYS A 284 21.13 -43.26 -10.02
N GLN A 285 20.16 -43.19 -10.91
CA GLN A 285 18.75 -43.09 -10.54
C GLN A 285 18.28 -44.35 -9.81
N THR A 286 17.76 -44.17 -8.60
CA THR A 286 17.29 -45.25 -7.71
C THR A 286 15.77 -45.32 -7.61
N LEU A 287 15.08 -44.20 -7.84
CA LEU A 287 13.62 -44.10 -7.82
C LEU A 287 13.13 -43.15 -8.90
N ASP A 288 11.99 -43.50 -9.48
CA ASP A 288 11.15 -42.60 -10.26
C ASP A 288 9.71 -42.79 -9.80
N THR A 289 9.14 -41.76 -9.19
CA THR A 289 7.74 -41.79 -8.78
C THR A 289 6.77 -41.89 -9.96
N GLY A 290 7.19 -41.58 -11.19
CA GLY A 290 6.40 -41.87 -12.40
C GLY A 290 6.11 -43.35 -12.63
N LEU A 291 6.89 -44.26 -12.01
CA LEU A 291 6.60 -45.70 -12.02
C LEU A 291 5.56 -46.10 -10.96
N LEU A 292 5.42 -45.31 -9.90
CA LEU A 292 4.44 -45.48 -8.83
C LEU A 292 3.10 -44.83 -9.21
N PHE A 293 3.16 -43.68 -9.89
CA PHE A 293 2.02 -42.86 -10.33
C PHE A 293 2.09 -42.69 -11.86
N PRO A 294 1.40 -43.53 -12.65
CA PRO A 294 1.40 -43.43 -14.11
C PRO A 294 1.02 -42.04 -14.61
N GLU A 295 0.16 -41.33 -13.89
CA GLU A 295 -0.25 -39.96 -14.20
C GLU A 295 0.93 -38.97 -14.15
N SER A 296 1.91 -39.18 -13.28
CA SER A 296 3.10 -38.32 -13.16
C SER A 296 4.23 -38.65 -14.15
N SER A 297 4.11 -39.77 -14.87
CA SER A 297 5.15 -40.24 -15.79
C SER A 297 5.43 -39.27 -16.95
N GLU A 298 4.42 -38.48 -17.34
CA GLU A 298 4.53 -37.45 -18.36
C GLU A 298 4.98 -36.08 -17.80
N THR A 299 4.91 -35.87 -16.48
CA THR A 299 5.39 -34.66 -15.81
C THR A 299 6.91 -34.55 -15.99
N GLY A 300 7.38 -33.41 -16.49
CA GLY A 300 8.82 -33.15 -16.65
C GLY A 300 9.54 -34.04 -17.67
N LYS A 301 8.87 -34.93 -18.40
CA LYS A 301 9.54 -35.91 -19.29
C LYS A 301 10.45 -35.26 -20.34
N LYS A 302 10.03 -34.12 -20.92
CA LYS A 302 10.85 -33.32 -21.85
C LYS A 302 11.96 -32.55 -21.12
N LEU A 303 11.71 -32.11 -19.89
CA LEU A 303 12.70 -31.44 -19.04
C LEU A 303 13.92 -32.32 -18.79
N LEU A 304 13.69 -33.61 -18.50
CA LEU A 304 14.77 -34.58 -18.26
C LEU A 304 15.75 -34.72 -19.43
N SER A 305 15.37 -34.33 -20.64
CA SER A 305 16.22 -34.39 -21.83
C SER A 305 16.95 -33.08 -22.16
N THR A 306 16.78 -32.03 -21.36
CA THR A 306 17.34 -30.70 -21.64
C THR A 306 18.76 -30.58 -21.07
N ALA A 307 19.66 -29.92 -21.82
CA ALA A 307 21.05 -29.75 -21.43
C ALA A 307 21.23 -29.00 -20.09
N SER A 308 20.41 -27.98 -19.83
CA SER A 308 20.44 -27.20 -18.58
C SER A 308 20.08 -28.05 -17.35
N PHE A 309 19.05 -28.89 -17.46
CA PHE A 309 18.70 -29.83 -16.40
C PHE A 309 19.82 -30.86 -16.15
N GLU A 310 20.42 -31.40 -17.21
CA GLU A 310 21.55 -32.34 -17.09
C GLU A 310 22.79 -31.70 -16.47
N GLU A 311 23.05 -30.41 -16.74
CA GLU A 311 24.16 -29.68 -16.14
C GLU A 311 23.96 -29.46 -14.63
N ASN A 312 22.77 -28.98 -14.22
CA ASN A 312 22.43 -28.80 -12.80
C ASN A 312 22.42 -30.13 -12.06
N LYS A 313 21.84 -31.17 -12.67
CA LYS A 313 21.89 -32.54 -12.15
C LYS A 313 23.34 -33.02 -11.95
N LYS A 314 24.24 -32.81 -12.92
CA LYS A 314 25.67 -33.14 -12.75
C LYS A 314 26.31 -32.34 -11.62
N GLY A 315 25.89 -31.10 -11.39
CA GLY A 315 26.30 -30.26 -10.27
C GLY A 315 26.05 -30.92 -8.90
N LEU A 316 24.92 -31.60 -8.71
CA LEU A 316 24.59 -32.29 -7.45
C LEU A 316 25.64 -33.32 -7.02
N PHE A 317 26.25 -33.99 -7.99
CA PHE A 317 27.24 -35.05 -7.76
C PHE A 317 28.69 -34.53 -7.83
N ARG A 318 28.88 -33.24 -8.10
CA ARG A 318 30.20 -32.60 -8.06
C ARG A 318 30.45 -32.14 -6.63
N GLY A 319 31.08 -33.00 -5.81
CA GLY A 319 31.57 -32.65 -4.48
C GLY A 319 31.30 -33.71 -3.43
N ASP A 320 32.27 -33.92 -2.54
CA ASP A 320 32.19 -34.93 -1.49
C ASP A 320 31.47 -34.43 -0.21
N ASP A 321 31.03 -33.17 -0.17
CA ASP A 321 30.36 -32.56 0.98
C ASP A 321 28.86 -32.30 0.72
N PRO A 322 27.94 -33.10 1.32
CA PRO A 322 26.51 -32.90 1.17
C PRO A 322 26.02 -31.55 1.69
N PHE A 323 26.74 -30.94 2.64
CA PHE A 323 26.36 -29.63 3.18
C PHE A 323 26.57 -28.49 2.18
N ARG A 324 27.58 -28.59 1.33
CA ARG A 324 27.78 -27.62 0.24
C ARG A 324 26.61 -27.69 -0.75
N VAL A 325 26.25 -28.91 -1.17
CA VAL A 325 25.16 -29.14 -2.13
C VAL A 325 23.82 -28.64 -1.57
N MET A 326 23.54 -28.83 -0.27
CA MET A 326 22.35 -28.29 0.38
C MET A 326 22.25 -26.75 0.31
N ARG A 327 23.39 -26.04 0.35
CA ARG A 327 23.41 -24.58 0.24
C ARG A 327 23.33 -24.09 -1.20
N GLU A 328 24.05 -24.74 -2.11
CA GLU A 328 24.04 -24.40 -3.54
C GLU A 328 22.66 -24.63 -4.19
N PHE A 329 21.96 -25.69 -3.78
CA PHE A 329 20.66 -26.08 -4.35
C PHE A 329 19.49 -25.93 -3.37
N ARG A 330 19.59 -24.97 -2.45
CA ARG A 330 18.57 -24.72 -1.43
C ARG A 330 17.24 -24.27 -2.06
N ASP A 331 17.34 -23.33 -2.99
CA ASP A 331 16.20 -22.68 -3.63
C ASP A 331 15.73 -23.47 -4.86
N PRO A 332 14.41 -23.50 -5.14
CA PRO A 332 13.88 -24.16 -6.33
C PRO A 332 14.29 -23.46 -7.63
N GLU A 333 14.54 -24.23 -8.68
CA GLU A 333 14.84 -23.74 -10.02
C GLU A 333 13.60 -23.78 -10.94
N ASN A 334 13.44 -22.78 -11.79
CA ASN A 334 12.30 -22.69 -12.71
C ASN A 334 12.71 -23.01 -14.16
N TYR A 335 11.92 -23.81 -14.84
CA TYR A 335 12.14 -24.22 -16.23
C TYR A 335 10.88 -24.01 -17.09
N GLU A 336 11.04 -23.45 -18.29
CA GLU A 336 9.98 -23.34 -19.29
C GLU A 336 10.29 -24.24 -20.50
N ILE A 337 9.46 -25.24 -20.75
CA ILE A 337 9.67 -26.22 -21.84
C ILE A 337 8.35 -26.52 -22.55
N ALA A 338 8.31 -26.26 -23.86
CA ALA A 338 7.16 -26.53 -24.72
C ALA A 338 5.83 -25.95 -24.17
N GLY A 339 5.87 -24.73 -23.62
CA GLY A 339 4.71 -24.05 -23.05
C GLY A 339 4.22 -24.61 -21.71
N ARG A 340 5.03 -25.46 -21.06
CA ARG A 340 4.86 -25.90 -19.67
C ARG A 340 5.91 -25.27 -18.78
N GLN A 341 5.52 -24.99 -17.54
CA GLN A 341 6.35 -24.35 -16.52
C GLN A 341 6.59 -25.35 -15.39
N TYR A 342 7.84 -25.65 -15.12
CA TYR A 342 8.24 -26.59 -14.09
C TYR A 342 9.06 -25.87 -13.02
N GLU A 343 8.79 -26.18 -11.76
CA GLU A 343 9.64 -25.84 -10.64
C GLU A 343 10.35 -27.11 -10.17
N VAL A 344 11.67 -27.05 -10.02
CA VAL A 344 12.52 -28.18 -9.66
C VAL A 344 13.21 -27.88 -8.34
N SER A 345 12.92 -28.66 -7.31
CA SER A 345 13.60 -28.60 -6.03
C SER A 345 14.55 -29.78 -5.86
N TYR A 346 15.79 -29.49 -5.48
CA TYR A 346 16.76 -30.52 -5.14
C TYR A 346 16.84 -30.65 -3.63
N ARG A 347 16.88 -31.88 -3.14
CA ARG A 347 16.90 -32.20 -1.70
C ARG A 347 17.90 -33.30 -1.46
N VAL A 348 18.83 -33.06 -0.53
CA VAL A 348 19.73 -34.12 -0.06
C VAL A 348 18.94 -35.08 0.82
N VAL A 349 19.11 -36.37 0.60
CA VAL A 349 18.45 -37.43 1.35
C VAL A 349 19.41 -37.96 2.39
N PHE A 350 18.98 -37.87 3.65
CA PHE A 350 19.70 -38.44 4.77
C PHE A 350 18.95 -39.64 5.31
N ARG A 351 19.71 -40.69 5.66
CA ARG A 351 19.18 -41.87 6.37
C ARG A 351 18.43 -41.48 7.64
N ASN A 352 18.92 -40.43 8.29
CA ASN A 352 18.57 -39.97 9.62
C ASN A 352 18.30 -38.46 9.59
N PRO A 353 17.06 -38.04 9.26
CA PRO A 353 16.73 -36.63 9.05
C PRO A 353 16.89 -35.77 10.30
N GLY A 354 16.59 -36.30 11.50
CA GLY A 354 16.70 -35.56 12.75
C GLY A 354 18.13 -35.14 13.08
N ILE A 355 19.09 -36.05 12.91
CA ILE A 355 20.53 -35.74 13.03
C ILE A 355 20.96 -34.75 11.95
N ALA A 356 20.52 -34.96 10.71
CA ALA A 356 20.91 -34.11 9.59
C ALA A 356 20.45 -32.66 9.81
N GLU A 357 19.21 -32.45 10.22
CA GLU A 357 18.67 -31.12 10.53
C GLU A 357 19.40 -30.44 11.69
N ARG A 358 19.76 -31.20 12.74
CA ARG A 358 20.60 -30.68 13.84
C ARG A 358 21.97 -30.26 13.32
N SER A 359 22.67 -31.16 12.60
CA SER A 359 23.98 -30.86 12.04
C SER A 359 23.95 -29.66 11.09
N GLU A 360 22.94 -29.56 10.24
CA GLU A 360 22.75 -28.43 9.33
C GLU A 360 22.58 -27.12 10.11
N THR A 361 21.68 -27.11 11.11
CA THR A 361 21.44 -25.95 11.97
C THR A 361 22.73 -25.50 12.64
N LEU A 362 23.54 -26.43 13.13
CA LEU A 362 24.82 -26.13 13.77
C LEU A 362 25.84 -25.54 12.80
N ILE A 363 26.03 -26.16 11.64
CA ILE A 363 27.03 -25.71 10.67
C ILE A 363 26.63 -24.36 10.10
N ASP A 364 25.35 -24.15 9.75
CA ASP A 364 24.85 -22.87 9.24
C ASP A 364 25.01 -21.76 10.29
N GLU A 365 24.68 -22.03 11.55
CA GLU A 365 24.82 -21.08 12.65
C GLU A 365 26.28 -20.71 12.92
N VAL A 366 27.18 -21.70 12.97
CA VAL A 366 28.62 -21.45 13.20
C VAL A 366 29.22 -20.67 12.03
N LEU A 367 28.87 -21.01 10.78
CA LEU A 367 29.37 -20.28 9.60
C LEU A 367 28.88 -18.83 9.52
N LYS A 368 27.63 -18.57 9.93
CA LYS A 368 27.07 -17.21 10.00
C LYS A 368 27.66 -16.42 11.16
N ASN A 369 27.87 -17.07 12.31
CA ASN A 369 28.26 -16.43 13.56
C ASN A 369 29.51 -17.08 14.19
N PRO A 370 30.68 -17.08 13.51
CA PRO A 370 31.85 -17.88 13.89
C PRO A 370 32.40 -17.54 15.27
N ASN A 371 32.37 -16.26 15.65
CA ASN A 371 32.90 -15.80 16.93
C ASN A 371 31.95 -16.07 18.11
N ARG A 372 30.65 -16.19 17.84
CA ARG A 372 29.62 -16.30 18.88
C ARG A 372 29.71 -17.61 19.66
N TRP A 373 30.03 -18.70 18.96
CA TRP A 373 30.16 -20.05 19.53
C TRP A 373 31.62 -20.43 19.86
N LYS A 374 32.59 -19.53 19.68
CA LYS A 374 34.02 -19.85 19.82
C LYS A 374 34.36 -20.46 21.18
N GLN A 375 33.95 -19.80 22.27
CA GLN A 375 34.23 -20.28 23.63
C GLN A 375 33.53 -21.61 23.94
N TYR A 376 32.30 -21.80 23.42
CA TYR A 376 31.56 -23.05 23.53
C TYR A 376 32.31 -24.19 22.83
N LEU A 377 32.74 -23.97 21.58
CA LEU A 377 33.46 -24.94 20.76
C LEU A 377 34.84 -25.28 21.31
N ASP A 378 35.59 -24.29 21.78
CA ASP A 378 36.89 -24.50 22.44
C ASP A 378 36.75 -25.35 23.71
N THR A 379 35.66 -25.16 24.45
CA THR A 379 35.36 -25.94 25.65
C THR A 379 34.92 -27.36 25.30
N ASP A 380 34.05 -27.54 24.30
CA ASP A 380 33.65 -28.86 23.79
C ASP A 380 34.85 -29.69 23.33
N ARG A 381 35.81 -29.07 22.62
CA ARG A 381 37.05 -29.74 22.16
C ARG A 381 37.90 -30.27 23.31
N LYS A 382 38.07 -29.50 24.38
CA LYS A 382 38.82 -29.93 25.57
C LYS A 382 38.15 -31.13 26.22
N PHE A 383 36.84 -31.06 26.47
CA PHE A 383 36.10 -32.18 27.06
C PHE A 383 36.09 -33.41 26.16
N ALA A 384 35.99 -33.24 24.84
CA ALA A 384 36.06 -34.34 23.88
C ALA A 384 37.43 -35.05 23.94
N SER A 385 38.52 -34.28 24.07
CA SER A 385 39.87 -34.82 24.27
C SER A 385 39.98 -35.63 25.58
N ASP A 386 39.51 -35.06 26.71
CA ASP A 386 39.54 -35.73 28.02
C ASP A 386 38.73 -37.03 28.01
N LEU A 387 37.55 -37.01 27.38
CA LEU A 387 36.69 -38.18 27.18
C LEU A 387 37.34 -39.20 26.24
N GLY A 388 38.11 -38.75 25.25
CA GLY A 388 38.91 -39.58 24.36
C GLY A 388 39.94 -40.42 25.11
N GLU A 389 40.80 -39.78 25.91
CA GLU A 389 41.80 -40.47 26.73
C GLU A 389 41.17 -41.47 27.71
N LEU A 390 40.09 -41.04 28.38
CA LEU A 390 39.40 -41.89 29.32
C LEU A 390 38.71 -43.07 28.63
N SER A 391 38.12 -42.86 27.45
CA SER A 391 37.51 -43.94 26.66
C SER A 391 38.54 -44.98 26.20
N GLN A 392 39.76 -44.57 25.87
CA GLN A 392 40.85 -45.49 25.54
C GLN A 392 41.25 -46.36 26.75
N LYS A 393 41.36 -45.77 27.94
CA LYS A 393 41.62 -46.51 29.19
C LYS A 393 40.50 -47.50 29.49
N ILE A 394 39.24 -47.09 29.32
CA ILE A 394 38.07 -47.97 29.50
C ILE A 394 38.09 -49.11 28.47
N LYS A 395 38.33 -48.81 27.18
CA LYS A 395 38.44 -49.82 26.10
C LYS A 395 39.53 -50.85 26.40
N SER A 396 40.71 -50.41 26.81
CA SER A 396 41.81 -51.28 27.21
C SER A 396 41.39 -52.21 28.34
N LYS A 397 40.78 -51.65 29.41
CA LYS A 397 40.30 -52.44 30.54
C LYS A 397 39.21 -53.44 30.16
N VAL A 398 38.27 -53.05 29.30
CA VAL A 398 37.25 -53.96 28.76
C VAL A 398 37.91 -55.08 27.95
N GLY A 399 38.95 -54.78 27.18
CA GLY A 399 39.77 -55.75 26.46
C GLY A 399 40.42 -56.80 27.37
N GLU A 400 41.01 -56.37 28.49
CA GLU A 400 41.55 -57.27 29.53
C GLU A 400 40.44 -58.16 30.11
N LEU A 401 39.31 -57.57 30.50
CA LEU A 401 38.19 -58.30 31.09
C LEU A 401 37.57 -59.29 30.10
N LYS A 402 37.53 -58.96 28.80
CA LYS A 402 37.13 -59.87 27.71
C LYS A 402 38.06 -61.08 27.61
N LYS A 403 39.39 -60.90 27.74
CA LYS A 403 40.38 -62.00 27.74
C LYS A 403 40.21 -62.93 28.94
N VAL A 404 39.87 -62.38 30.12
CA VAL A 404 39.63 -63.16 31.35
C VAL A 404 38.27 -63.88 31.31
N GLY A 405 37.25 -63.27 30.71
CA GLY A 405 35.95 -63.87 30.39
C GLY A 405 35.05 -64.23 31.59
N LYS A 406 35.48 -63.95 32.83
CA LYS A 406 34.80 -64.38 34.07
C LYS A 406 34.19 -63.24 34.88
N ILE A 407 34.62 -62.00 34.67
CA ILE A 407 34.24 -60.84 35.49
C ILE A 407 33.36 -59.92 34.63
N LYS A 408 32.21 -59.55 35.19
CA LYS A 408 31.34 -58.52 34.59
C LYS A 408 32.05 -57.17 34.73
N PRO A 409 32.12 -56.32 33.68
CA PRO A 409 32.76 -55.01 33.75
C PRO A 409 32.28 -54.17 34.93
N ALA A 410 30.96 -54.08 35.15
CA ALA A 410 30.39 -53.34 36.28
C ALA A 410 30.77 -53.89 37.68
N SER A 411 31.31 -55.10 37.78
CA SER A 411 31.80 -55.69 39.04
C SER A 411 33.28 -55.40 39.30
N ASP A 412 34.04 -55.06 38.26
CA ASP A 412 35.46 -54.70 38.37
C ASP A 412 35.62 -53.32 39.03
N PRO A 413 36.44 -53.17 40.09
CA PRO A 413 36.62 -51.88 40.78
C PRO A 413 37.25 -50.80 39.92
N GLU A 414 38.23 -51.15 39.07
CA GLU A 414 38.94 -50.21 38.22
C GLU A 414 38.04 -49.69 37.09
N PHE A 415 37.31 -50.60 36.44
CA PHE A 415 36.29 -50.23 35.46
C PHE A 415 35.24 -49.29 36.06
N ARG A 416 34.70 -49.59 37.26
CA ARG A 416 33.74 -48.72 37.95
C ARG A 416 34.31 -47.33 38.25
N SER A 417 35.58 -47.25 38.64
CA SER A 417 36.27 -45.98 38.89
C SER A 417 36.38 -45.15 37.61
N LEU A 418 36.88 -45.76 36.53
CA LEU A 418 37.01 -45.10 35.22
C LEU A 418 35.64 -44.63 34.69
N TYR A 419 34.61 -45.45 34.81
CA TYR A 419 33.25 -45.09 34.38
C TYR A 419 32.62 -44.00 35.25
N SER A 420 32.90 -44.00 36.56
CA SER A 420 32.45 -42.92 37.43
C SER A 420 33.12 -41.59 37.08
N GLN A 421 34.40 -41.60 36.70
CA GLN A 421 35.10 -40.42 36.18
C GLN A 421 34.47 -39.97 34.86
N TYR A 422 34.15 -40.90 33.97
CA TYR A 422 33.52 -40.61 32.68
C TYR A 422 32.17 -39.91 32.85
N LYS A 423 31.30 -40.46 33.71
CA LYS A 423 29.98 -39.85 34.02
C LYS A 423 30.13 -38.45 34.65
N LYS A 424 31.17 -38.23 35.47
CA LYS A 424 31.46 -36.91 36.04
C LYS A 424 31.87 -35.90 34.97
N ILE A 425 32.75 -36.29 34.03
CA ILE A 425 33.18 -35.41 32.94
C ILE A 425 32.01 -35.05 32.03
N ILE A 426 31.15 -36.00 31.66
CA ILE A 426 29.93 -35.73 30.87
C ILE A 426 29.03 -34.72 31.59
N LYS A 427 28.75 -34.93 32.89
CA LYS A 427 27.92 -34.00 33.67
C LYS A 427 28.54 -32.60 33.76
N LEU A 428 29.86 -32.53 33.92
CA LEU A 428 30.59 -31.26 33.95
C LEU A 428 30.58 -30.56 32.58
N ARG A 429 30.78 -31.31 31.48
CA ARG A 429 30.68 -30.81 30.11
C ARG A 429 29.30 -30.21 29.86
N ASP A 430 28.25 -30.98 30.10
CA ASP A 430 26.88 -30.53 29.80
C ASP A 430 26.50 -29.30 30.63
N SER A 431 26.88 -29.27 31.92
CA SER A 431 26.69 -28.08 32.77
C SER A 431 27.47 -26.87 32.25
N LYS A 432 28.74 -27.07 31.84
CA LYS A 432 29.59 -25.96 31.41
C LYS A 432 29.18 -25.41 30.04
N LEU A 433 28.75 -26.29 29.14
CA LEU A 433 28.26 -25.91 27.83
C LEU A 433 26.92 -25.17 27.92
N ASP A 434 26.05 -25.53 28.86
CA ASP A 434 24.80 -24.80 29.13
C ASP A 434 25.07 -23.37 29.63
N GLU A 435 26.05 -23.20 30.54
CA GLU A 435 26.52 -21.86 30.97
C GLU A 435 27.10 -21.03 29.82
N LEU A 436 27.77 -21.67 28.86
CA LEU A 436 28.40 -21.03 27.71
C LEU A 436 27.44 -20.86 26.52
N ASN A 437 26.14 -21.14 26.69
CA ASN A 437 25.14 -20.93 25.65
C ASN A 437 25.01 -19.42 25.33
N PRO A 438 25.39 -18.98 24.11
CA PRO A 438 25.44 -17.57 23.74
C PRO A 438 24.07 -16.94 23.44
N TYR A 439 22.99 -17.71 23.58
CA TYR A 439 21.61 -17.25 23.43
C TYR A 439 20.81 -17.28 24.74
N SER A 440 21.46 -17.60 25.86
CA SER A 440 20.80 -17.71 27.17
C SER A 440 20.07 -16.43 27.58
N GLU A 441 20.68 -15.26 27.36
CA GLU A 441 20.06 -13.97 27.66
C GLU A 441 18.90 -13.61 26.72
N GLU A 442 19.04 -13.84 25.41
CA GLU A 442 17.97 -13.59 24.44
C GLU A 442 16.76 -14.50 24.68
N ILE A 443 16.99 -15.77 24.98
CA ILE A 443 15.94 -16.71 25.36
C ILE A 443 15.19 -16.18 26.59
N ALA A 444 15.91 -15.77 27.64
CA ALA A 444 15.30 -15.25 28.86
C ALA A 444 14.49 -13.96 28.60
N ARG A 445 14.99 -13.06 27.74
CA ARG A 445 14.28 -11.85 27.32
C ARG A 445 13.01 -12.16 26.53
N MET A 446 13.08 -13.06 25.54
CA MET A 446 11.92 -13.47 24.75
C MET A 446 10.84 -14.13 25.61
N GLU A 447 11.22 -14.99 26.55
CA GLU A 447 10.26 -15.59 27.48
C GLU A 447 9.61 -14.56 28.40
N LEU A 448 10.36 -13.55 28.84
CA LEU A 448 9.85 -12.44 29.66
C LEU A 448 8.86 -11.58 28.87
N ASP A 449 9.23 -11.17 27.65
CA ASP A 449 8.39 -10.31 26.81
C ASP A 449 7.08 -11.02 26.41
N ARG A 450 7.17 -12.31 26.07
CA ARG A 450 5.98 -13.13 25.80
C ARG A 450 5.08 -13.27 27.04
N LYS A 451 5.65 -13.43 28.24
CA LYS A 451 4.87 -13.43 29.49
C LYS A 451 4.16 -12.10 29.73
N LYS A 452 4.81 -10.97 29.43
CA LYS A 452 4.19 -9.64 29.52
C LYS A 452 3.05 -9.49 28.52
N GLU A 453 3.24 -9.94 27.29
CA GLU A 453 2.21 -9.89 26.23
C GLU A 453 0.98 -10.72 26.61
N ILE A 454 1.15 -11.95 27.07
CA ILE A 454 0.05 -12.79 27.55
C ILE A 454 -0.67 -12.11 28.73
N SER A 455 0.09 -11.57 29.70
CA SER A 455 -0.49 -10.86 30.84
C SER A 455 -1.32 -9.64 30.42
N LEU A 456 -0.85 -8.88 29.41
CA LEU A 456 -1.56 -7.74 28.84
C LEU A 456 -2.85 -8.16 28.12
N LEU A 457 -2.82 -9.24 27.34
CA LEU A 457 -4.00 -9.77 26.67
C LEU A 457 -5.03 -10.29 27.68
N GLN A 458 -4.57 -10.95 28.76
CA GLN A 458 -5.43 -11.41 29.85
C GLN A 458 -6.09 -10.24 30.59
N SER A 459 -5.37 -9.14 30.83
CA SER A 459 -5.96 -7.95 31.47
C SER A 459 -6.97 -7.25 30.58
N LYS A 460 -6.68 -7.11 29.28
CA LYS A 460 -7.60 -6.55 28.28
C LYS A 460 -8.88 -7.39 28.13
N LEU A 461 -8.76 -8.72 28.17
CA LEU A 461 -9.92 -9.61 28.17
C LEU A 461 -10.78 -9.44 29.44
N ARG A 462 -10.15 -9.25 30.61
CA ARG A 462 -10.90 -8.97 31.85
C ARG A 462 -11.67 -7.65 31.77
N SER A 463 -11.03 -6.57 31.32
CA SER A 463 -11.70 -5.27 31.21
C SER A 463 -12.89 -5.31 30.23
N LEU A 464 -12.73 -5.98 29.09
CA LEU A 464 -13.82 -6.17 28.13
C LEU A 464 -14.98 -6.99 28.73
N ASN A 465 -14.69 -8.04 29.48
CA ASN A 465 -15.73 -8.83 30.15
C ASN A 465 -16.46 -8.02 31.24
N GLU A 466 -15.75 -7.16 31.98
CA GLU A 466 -16.36 -6.25 32.96
C GLU A 466 -17.28 -5.23 32.29
N GLU A 467 -16.82 -4.62 31.19
CA GLU A 467 -17.60 -3.69 30.38
C GLU A 467 -18.84 -4.36 29.75
N LEU A 468 -18.67 -5.56 29.21
CA LEU A 468 -19.76 -6.39 28.70
C LEU A 468 -20.81 -6.66 29.78
N LEU A 469 -20.38 -6.89 31.03
CA LEU A 469 -21.29 -7.13 32.16
C LEU A 469 -22.09 -5.87 32.52
N VAL A 470 -21.51 -4.67 32.36
CA VAL A 470 -22.20 -3.38 32.54
C VAL A 470 -23.26 -3.20 31.45
N TRP A 471 -22.93 -3.42 30.19
CA TRP A 471 -23.88 -3.28 29.08
C TRP A 471 -25.00 -4.34 29.11
N LYS A 472 -24.69 -5.59 29.47
CA LYS A 472 -25.70 -6.64 29.71
C LYS A 472 -26.62 -6.35 30.90
N LYS A 473 -26.16 -5.58 31.89
CA LYS A 473 -27.03 -5.07 32.97
C LYS A 473 -27.95 -3.97 32.46
N LYS A 474 -27.44 -3.04 31.62
CA LYS A 474 -28.25 -1.98 30.98
C LYS A 474 -29.37 -2.55 30.10
N GLU A 475 -29.12 -3.65 29.40
CA GLU A 475 -30.12 -4.37 28.60
C GLU A 475 -31.30 -4.91 29.44
N LYS A 476 -31.07 -5.23 30.72
CA LYS A 476 -32.08 -5.83 31.62
C LYS A 476 -32.87 -4.83 32.48
N MET A 477 -32.54 -3.54 32.42
CA MET A 477 -33.23 -2.52 33.24
C MET A 477 -34.55 -2.12 32.57
N PRO A 478 -35.66 -2.04 33.33
CA PRO A 478 -36.94 -1.57 32.77
C PRO A 478 -36.81 -0.12 32.33
N VAL A 479 -37.34 0.21 31.14
CA VAL A 479 -37.29 1.54 30.51
C VAL A 479 -38.14 2.54 31.31
N LYS A 480 -37.63 3.01 32.45
CA LYS A 480 -38.09 4.22 33.13
C LYS A 480 -36.89 4.87 33.83
N GLU A 481 -36.56 6.05 33.31
CA GLU A 481 -35.71 7.08 33.93
C GLU A 481 -34.29 6.68 34.35
N VAL A 482 -33.38 6.40 33.39
CA VAL A 482 -31.96 6.83 33.49
C VAL A 482 -31.37 6.99 32.07
N GLU A 483 -30.97 8.22 31.73
CA GLU A 483 -30.04 8.65 30.65
C GLU A 483 -30.52 8.65 29.18
N ALA A 484 -30.81 9.86 28.68
CA ALA A 484 -31.36 10.22 27.38
C ALA A 484 -30.46 10.02 26.13
N ASN A 485 -29.47 9.11 26.15
CA ASN A 485 -28.38 9.12 25.16
C ASN A 485 -28.19 7.88 24.26
N PHE A 486 -28.86 6.74 24.51
CA PHE A 486 -28.65 5.52 23.71
C PHE A 486 -29.95 4.76 23.45
N SER A 487 -30.16 4.31 22.21
CA SER A 487 -31.30 3.47 21.81
C SER A 487 -31.08 1.99 22.21
N PRO A 488 -32.13 1.16 22.26
CA PRO A 488 -32.01 -0.28 22.47
C PRO A 488 -31.13 -0.98 21.42
N GLU A 489 -31.13 -0.46 20.18
CA GLU A 489 -30.29 -0.94 19.08
C GLU A 489 -28.82 -0.62 19.35
N ASP A 490 -28.51 0.59 19.84
CA ASP A 490 -27.13 0.99 20.23
C ASP A 490 -26.58 0.12 21.37
N ILE A 491 -27.43 -0.26 22.33
CA ILE A 491 -27.04 -1.17 23.43
C ILE A 491 -26.69 -2.56 22.88
N GLN A 492 -27.51 -3.10 21.97
CA GLN A 492 -27.24 -4.41 21.35
C GLN A 492 -26.02 -4.39 20.43
N GLU A 493 -25.80 -3.32 19.68
CA GLU A 493 -24.64 -3.16 18.82
C GLU A 493 -23.34 -3.08 19.64
N ASN A 494 -23.35 -2.33 20.75
CA ASN A 494 -22.22 -2.28 21.68
C ASN A 494 -21.93 -3.65 22.32
N ILE A 495 -22.96 -4.40 22.73
CA ILE A 495 -22.78 -5.77 23.24
C ILE A 495 -22.13 -6.68 22.18
N ARG A 496 -22.65 -6.67 20.94
CA ARG A 496 -22.09 -7.50 19.85
C ARG A 496 -20.64 -7.13 19.54
N SER A 497 -20.33 -5.84 19.51
CA SER A 497 -18.97 -5.34 19.29
C SER A 497 -18.01 -5.80 20.40
N LEU A 498 -18.41 -5.66 21.67
CA LEU A 498 -17.62 -6.12 22.81
C LEU A 498 -17.45 -7.64 22.84
N GLU A 499 -18.48 -8.41 22.47
CA GLU A 499 -18.38 -9.88 22.33
C GLU A 499 -17.41 -10.28 21.23
N ALA A 500 -17.48 -9.64 20.06
CA ALA A 500 -16.55 -9.89 18.96
C ALA A 500 -15.10 -9.58 19.36
N ASN A 501 -14.85 -8.43 20.01
CA ASN A 501 -13.52 -8.05 20.49
C ASN A 501 -13.00 -8.99 21.58
N ALA A 502 -13.87 -9.45 22.49
CA ALA A 502 -13.50 -10.41 23.53
C ALA A 502 -13.14 -11.78 22.92
N GLU A 503 -13.88 -12.23 21.92
CA GLU A 503 -13.62 -13.49 21.22
C GLU A 503 -12.33 -13.44 20.40
N GLU A 504 -12.08 -12.33 19.69
CA GLU A 504 -10.81 -12.11 18.98
C GLU A 504 -9.61 -12.22 19.94
N ILE A 505 -9.69 -11.58 21.11
CA ILE A 505 -8.61 -11.66 22.10
C ILE A 505 -8.47 -13.08 22.66
N ARG A 506 -9.57 -13.82 22.89
CA ARG A 506 -9.49 -15.23 23.30
C ARG A 506 -8.77 -16.08 22.27
N GLU A 507 -9.09 -15.93 20.99
CA GLU A 507 -8.40 -16.67 19.93
C GLU A 507 -6.90 -16.34 19.89
N ILE A 508 -6.54 -15.06 20.03
CA ILE A 508 -5.13 -14.64 20.09
C ILE A 508 -4.44 -15.28 21.30
N LEU A 509 -5.12 -15.32 22.45
CA LEU A 509 -4.60 -15.91 23.68
C LEU A 509 -4.39 -17.43 23.53
N GLU A 510 -5.38 -18.13 22.98
CA GLU A 510 -5.29 -19.57 22.69
C GLU A 510 -4.15 -19.87 21.71
N ARG A 511 -3.98 -19.07 20.65
CA ARG A 511 -2.86 -19.21 19.72
C ARG A 511 -1.51 -18.93 20.37
N ALA A 512 -1.42 -17.89 21.22
CA ALA A 512 -0.19 -17.54 21.94
C ALA A 512 0.20 -18.59 23.00
N GLU A 513 -0.79 -19.22 23.63
CA GLU A 513 -0.60 -20.35 24.54
C GLU A 513 -0.23 -21.64 23.79
N ALA A 514 -0.87 -21.91 22.64
CA ALA A 514 -0.56 -23.07 21.81
C ALA A 514 0.86 -23.00 21.21
N THR A 515 1.32 -21.81 20.83
CA THR A 515 2.65 -21.57 20.25
C THR A 515 3.73 -21.31 21.31
N GLN A 516 3.37 -21.27 22.60
CA GLN A 516 4.28 -21.05 23.73
C GLN A 516 5.53 -21.92 23.69
N PHE A 517 5.36 -23.16 23.26
CA PHE A 517 6.40 -24.17 23.23
C PHE A 517 6.87 -24.49 21.82
N ASP A 518 6.43 -23.70 20.83
CA ASP A 518 6.81 -23.85 19.44
C ASP A 518 8.15 -23.15 19.18
N TRP A 519 9.19 -23.97 19.07
CA TRP A 519 10.55 -23.53 18.81
C TRP A 519 10.96 -23.74 17.35
N SER A 520 10.04 -24.16 16.46
CA SER A 520 10.42 -24.56 15.09
C SER A 520 11.04 -23.43 14.28
N ASP A 521 10.64 -22.19 14.55
CA ASP A 521 11.01 -21.04 13.73
C ASP A 521 12.11 -20.18 14.38
N SER A 522 12.38 -20.38 15.67
CA SER A 522 13.34 -19.55 16.42
C SER A 522 14.72 -20.19 16.50
N ILE A 523 15.69 -19.58 15.82
CA ILE A 523 17.10 -20.02 15.87
C ILE A 523 17.67 -19.95 17.28
N PHE A 524 17.20 -19.01 18.11
CA PHE A 524 17.61 -18.84 19.51
C PHE A 524 17.35 -20.09 20.35
N PHE A 525 16.29 -20.85 20.07
CA PHE A 525 16.00 -22.10 20.76
C PHE A 525 16.56 -23.33 20.02
N ARG A 526 16.51 -23.35 18.68
CA ARG A 526 16.96 -24.50 17.88
C ARG A 526 18.47 -24.72 17.92
N ALA A 527 19.26 -23.65 17.82
CA ALA A 527 20.71 -23.77 17.80
C ALA A 527 21.24 -24.40 19.11
N PRO A 528 20.99 -23.83 20.31
CA PRO A 528 21.48 -24.42 21.56
C PRO A 528 20.99 -25.86 21.78
N ALA A 529 19.71 -26.13 21.49
CA ALA A 529 19.17 -27.47 21.63
C ALA A 529 19.77 -28.48 20.63
N SER A 530 20.20 -28.03 19.45
CA SER A 530 20.94 -28.86 18.50
C SER A 530 22.36 -29.13 18.99
N PHE A 531 23.03 -28.13 19.58
CA PHE A 531 24.40 -28.26 20.11
C PHE A 531 24.46 -29.29 21.24
N VAL A 532 23.52 -29.19 22.18
CA VAL A 532 23.42 -30.10 23.32
C VAL A 532 22.92 -31.49 22.90
N GLY A 533 21.93 -31.53 22.00
CA GLY A 533 21.22 -32.77 21.66
C GLY A 533 21.85 -33.61 20.55
N LEU A 534 22.84 -33.13 19.80
CA LEU A 534 23.35 -33.85 18.62
C LEU A 534 23.92 -35.22 18.98
N ARG A 535 24.74 -35.32 20.03
CA ARG A 535 25.36 -36.60 20.45
C ARG A 535 24.31 -37.59 20.95
N GLU A 536 23.32 -37.13 21.69
CA GLU A 536 22.23 -37.97 22.20
C GLU A 536 21.31 -38.45 21.09
N ALA A 537 20.93 -37.56 20.17
CA ALA A 537 20.14 -37.92 19.00
C ALA A 537 20.90 -38.93 18.12
N ALA A 538 22.20 -38.71 17.92
CA ALA A 538 23.05 -39.65 17.20
C ALA A 538 23.11 -41.02 17.89
N LEU A 539 23.32 -41.04 19.20
CA LEU A 539 23.36 -42.29 19.98
C LEU A 539 22.03 -43.05 19.92
N ASP A 540 20.90 -42.36 20.09
CA ASP A 540 19.56 -42.96 20.01
C ASP A 540 19.32 -43.63 18.64
N GLU A 541 19.62 -42.93 17.55
CA GLU A 541 19.38 -43.44 16.19
C GLU A 541 20.39 -44.51 15.74
N PHE A 542 21.63 -44.53 16.27
CA PHE A 542 22.58 -45.62 15.99
C PHE A 542 22.26 -46.90 16.78
N VAL A 543 21.57 -46.78 17.92
CA VAL A 543 21.26 -47.90 18.81
C VAL A 543 19.86 -48.45 18.54
N PHE A 544 18.92 -47.61 18.10
CA PHE A 544 17.52 -47.97 17.90
C PHE A 544 17.03 -47.71 16.48
N LEU A 545 16.26 -48.67 15.96
CA LEU A 545 15.52 -48.51 14.70
C LEU A 545 14.02 -48.53 14.96
N PRO A 546 13.28 -47.45 14.70
CA PRO A 546 11.82 -47.49 14.74
C PRO A 546 11.28 -48.36 13.61
N TYR A 547 10.18 -49.09 13.82
CA TYR A 547 9.45 -49.85 12.80
C TYR A 547 8.85 -48.90 11.74
N ARG A 548 8.20 -47.80 12.15
CA ARG A 548 7.63 -46.78 11.24
C ARG A 548 8.44 -45.49 11.23
N SER A 549 8.57 -44.87 10.06
CA SER A 549 9.22 -43.57 9.95
C SER A 549 8.30 -42.48 10.47
N ASP A 550 8.89 -41.52 11.16
CA ASP A 550 8.18 -40.35 11.63
C ASP A 550 9.00 -39.10 11.35
N PHE A 551 8.74 -38.52 10.17
CA PHE A 551 9.38 -37.30 9.69
C PHE A 551 8.99 -36.06 10.44
N ASN A 552 7.84 -36.13 11.13
CA ASN A 552 7.40 -35.05 11.98
C ASN A 552 7.96 -35.22 13.38
N SER A 553 8.72 -36.26 13.72
CA SER A 553 9.34 -36.41 15.05
C SER A 553 10.15 -35.19 15.45
N MET A 554 11.01 -34.69 14.56
CA MET A 554 11.84 -33.51 14.82
C MET A 554 11.02 -32.22 14.88
N ARG A 555 10.04 -32.06 13.97
CA ARG A 555 9.10 -30.94 14.03
C ARG A 555 8.27 -30.99 15.31
N ARG A 556 7.74 -32.13 15.72
CA ARG A 556 7.03 -32.31 17.00
C ARG A 556 7.94 -32.04 18.18
N PHE A 557 9.20 -32.46 18.12
CA PHE A 557 10.21 -32.11 19.12
C PHE A 557 10.33 -30.58 19.23
N TRP A 558 10.43 -29.85 18.12
CA TRP A 558 10.47 -28.39 18.20
C TRP A 558 9.16 -27.74 18.63
N ARG A 559 8.02 -28.30 18.25
CA ARG A 559 6.69 -27.70 18.50
C ARG A 559 6.12 -28.01 19.89
N ASN A 560 6.42 -29.18 20.44
CA ASN A 560 5.79 -29.71 21.65
C ASN A 560 6.81 -29.88 22.79
N SER A 561 6.60 -29.16 23.90
CA SER A 561 7.48 -29.22 25.07
C SER A 561 7.45 -30.57 25.79
N GLU A 562 6.31 -31.24 25.85
CA GLU A 562 6.20 -32.58 26.45
C GLU A 562 6.93 -33.62 25.60
N GLU A 563 6.91 -33.48 24.27
CA GLU A 563 7.72 -34.33 23.38
C GLU A 563 9.21 -34.13 23.67
N ARG A 564 9.69 -32.89 23.82
CA ARG A 564 11.10 -32.62 24.18
C ARG A 564 11.49 -33.24 25.51
N LYS A 565 10.65 -33.11 26.53
CA LYS A 565 10.89 -33.71 27.85
C LYS A 565 10.94 -35.23 27.76
N THR A 566 10.06 -35.83 26.98
CA THR A 566 9.98 -37.27 26.77
C THR A 566 11.23 -37.79 26.05
N VAL A 567 11.63 -37.15 24.95
CA VAL A 567 12.85 -37.50 24.21
C VAL A 567 14.10 -37.35 25.08
N LYS A 568 14.24 -36.26 25.85
CA LYS A 568 15.37 -36.08 26.78
C LYS A 568 15.41 -37.16 27.87
N LYS A 569 14.26 -37.55 28.42
CA LYS A 569 14.17 -38.66 29.39
C LYS A 569 14.57 -39.98 28.75
N LYS A 570 14.17 -40.23 27.50
CA LYS A 570 14.55 -41.42 26.73
C LYS A 570 16.07 -41.49 26.53
N TRP A 571 16.70 -40.39 26.12
CA TRP A 571 18.17 -40.32 25.99
C TRP A 571 18.89 -40.60 27.32
N ALA A 572 18.39 -40.04 28.42
CA ALA A 572 18.94 -40.32 29.75
C ALA A 572 18.81 -41.81 30.14
N LEU A 573 17.65 -42.42 29.89
CA LEU A 573 17.42 -43.85 30.12
C LEU A 573 18.34 -44.74 29.27
N LEU A 574 18.58 -44.35 28.01
CA LEU A 574 19.51 -45.03 27.10
C LEU A 574 20.94 -45.02 27.66
N ARG A 575 21.44 -43.85 28.07
CA ARG A 575 22.77 -43.74 28.69
C ARG A 575 22.86 -44.50 30.01
N ASP A 576 21.85 -44.41 30.87
CA ASP A 576 21.84 -45.16 32.13
C ASP A 576 21.81 -46.67 31.90
N TRP A 577 21.15 -47.16 30.85
CA TRP A 577 21.23 -48.57 30.44
C TRP A 577 22.64 -48.98 30.03
N ILE A 578 23.31 -48.16 29.20
CA ILE A 578 24.70 -48.40 28.78
C ILE A 578 25.62 -48.44 30.00
N PHE A 579 25.51 -47.44 30.88
CA PHE A 579 26.32 -47.30 32.11
C PHE A 579 26.07 -48.41 33.13
N ALA A 580 24.82 -48.85 33.27
CA ALA A 580 24.48 -49.91 34.22
C ALA A 580 25.20 -51.22 33.90
N GLY A 581 25.53 -51.43 32.62
CA GLY A 581 26.28 -52.59 32.18
C GLY A 581 25.64 -53.88 32.66
N ASN A 582 24.30 -53.99 32.63
CA ASN A 582 23.57 -55.08 33.27
C ASN A 582 23.09 -56.15 32.28
N SER A 583 22.68 -55.75 31.10
CA SER A 583 22.19 -56.62 30.03
C SER A 583 22.64 -56.07 28.69
N GLU A 584 22.97 -56.97 27.75
CA GLU A 584 23.36 -56.58 26.40
C GLU A 584 22.18 -56.23 25.50
N THR A 585 20.96 -56.69 25.83
CA THR A 585 19.78 -56.46 24.99
C THR A 585 18.53 -56.06 25.76
N GLU A 586 18.44 -56.35 27.06
CA GLU A 586 17.25 -56.03 27.86
C GLU A 586 17.29 -54.57 28.31
N LEU A 587 16.30 -53.80 27.88
CA LEU A 587 16.14 -52.38 28.20
C LEU A 587 15.57 -52.16 29.62
N PRO A 588 15.84 -51.01 30.24
CA PRO A 588 15.35 -50.70 31.58
C PRO A 588 13.82 -50.57 31.58
N LYS A 589 13.17 -51.14 32.61
CA LYS A 589 11.73 -50.97 32.83
C LYS A 589 11.46 -49.53 33.29
N SER A 590 10.66 -48.80 32.54
CA SER A 590 10.28 -47.40 32.81
C SER A 590 8.81 -47.19 32.47
N ALA A 591 8.18 -46.19 33.09
CA ALA A 591 6.83 -45.76 32.75
C ALA A 591 6.74 -45.15 31.34
N ILE A 592 7.87 -44.64 30.82
CA ILE A 592 8.01 -44.19 29.43
C ILE A 592 8.65 -45.35 28.66
N PRO A 593 8.03 -45.83 27.56
CA PRO A 593 8.64 -46.83 26.71
C PRO A 593 9.99 -46.32 26.20
N VAL A 594 11.07 -47.07 26.43
CA VAL A 594 12.38 -46.77 25.80
C VAL A 594 12.30 -47.01 24.29
N LEU A 595 11.38 -47.86 23.85
CA LEU A 595 11.03 -48.12 22.47
C LEU A 595 9.54 -47.80 22.27
N ASP A 596 9.22 -46.63 21.73
CA ASP A 596 7.83 -46.28 21.40
C ASP A 596 7.29 -47.16 20.26
N SER A 597 8.16 -47.55 19.32
CA SER A 597 7.78 -48.35 18.16
C SER A 597 8.97 -48.94 17.42
N GLY A 598 9.98 -49.53 18.06
CA GLY A 598 11.22 -49.99 17.38
C GLY A 598 11.86 -51.26 17.92
N ILE A 599 13.04 -51.60 17.37
CA ILE A 599 13.96 -52.61 17.89
C ILE A 599 15.32 -52.01 18.24
N LEU A 600 15.98 -52.66 19.18
CA LEU A 600 17.41 -52.49 19.41
C LEU A 600 18.18 -53.08 18.23
N ILE A 601 19.07 -52.32 17.59
CA ILE A 601 19.88 -52.79 16.45
C ILE A 601 21.35 -53.04 16.80
N ARG A 602 21.78 -52.58 17.96
CA ARG A 602 23.14 -52.75 18.49
C ARG A 602 23.06 -53.30 19.91
N SER A 603 23.95 -54.21 20.28
CA SER A 603 24.02 -54.62 21.69
C SER A 603 24.46 -53.45 22.57
N ARG A 604 24.27 -53.56 23.89
CA ARG A 604 24.74 -52.56 24.84
C ARG A 604 26.24 -52.29 24.71
N SER A 605 27.06 -53.32 24.51
CA SER A 605 28.51 -53.13 24.30
C SER A 605 28.83 -52.38 23.01
N GLU A 606 28.07 -52.62 21.93
CA GLU A 606 28.24 -51.86 20.69
C GLU A 606 27.75 -50.42 20.87
N ALA A 607 26.61 -50.22 21.53
CA ALA A 607 26.08 -48.90 21.89
C ALA A 607 27.06 -48.09 22.75
N GLU A 608 27.76 -48.77 23.67
CA GLU A 608 28.82 -48.22 24.51
C GLU A 608 30.02 -47.72 23.67
N GLU A 609 30.46 -48.51 22.69
CA GLU A 609 31.55 -48.11 21.79
C GLU A 609 31.18 -46.89 20.93
N TRP A 610 29.92 -46.82 20.47
CA TRP A 610 29.38 -45.65 19.78
C TRP A 610 29.26 -44.43 20.68
N MET A 611 28.79 -44.60 21.92
CA MET A 611 28.73 -43.52 22.91
C MET A 611 30.12 -42.91 23.13
N TRP A 612 31.14 -43.74 23.33
CA TRP A 612 32.51 -43.27 23.46
C TRP A 612 32.99 -42.53 22.21
N ALA A 613 32.72 -43.06 21.01
CA ALA A 613 33.12 -42.42 19.77
C ALA A 613 32.45 -41.05 19.58
N LEU A 614 31.16 -40.92 19.90
CA LEU A 614 30.42 -39.67 19.79
C LEU A 614 30.87 -38.63 20.83
N ASP A 615 31.11 -39.06 22.06
CA ASP A 615 31.51 -38.20 23.17
C ASP A 615 32.96 -37.73 23.08
N SER A 616 33.85 -38.55 22.51
CA SER A 616 35.25 -38.18 22.27
C SER A 616 35.48 -37.41 20.97
N SER A 617 34.47 -37.34 20.10
CA SER A 617 34.53 -36.54 18.87
C SER A 617 34.09 -35.11 19.16
N PRO A 618 34.92 -34.10 18.88
CA PRO A 618 34.49 -32.72 19.02
C PRO A 618 33.42 -32.39 17.98
N LEU A 619 32.52 -31.46 18.30
CA LEU A 619 31.47 -31.00 17.37
C LEU A 619 32.09 -30.46 16.06
N PHE A 620 33.22 -29.77 16.19
CA PHE A 620 34.05 -29.21 15.10
C PHE A 620 35.55 -29.35 15.45
N SER A 621 36.40 -29.64 14.47
CA SER A 621 37.82 -29.99 14.65
C SER A 621 38.77 -28.77 14.68
N GLU A 622 38.57 -27.79 13.78
CA GLU A 622 39.42 -26.59 13.65
C GLU A 622 38.81 -25.33 14.30
N SER A 623 39.67 -24.39 14.70
CA SER A 623 39.27 -23.06 15.18
C SER A 623 38.91 -22.08 14.05
N GLU A 624 39.29 -22.36 12.80
CA GLU A 624 38.94 -21.56 11.63
C GLU A 624 37.71 -22.16 10.94
N VAL A 625 36.59 -21.45 11.11
CA VAL A 625 35.24 -21.90 10.79
C VAL A 625 34.99 -22.14 9.29
N LYS A 626 35.87 -21.68 8.40
CA LYS A 626 35.61 -21.71 6.95
C LYS A 626 35.49 -23.12 6.37
N GLU A 627 36.24 -24.10 6.90
CA GLU A 627 36.22 -25.49 6.41
C GLU A 627 36.32 -26.57 7.51
N ALA A 628 36.05 -26.23 8.77
CA ALA A 628 36.17 -27.15 9.90
C ALA A 628 35.43 -28.50 9.70
N SER A 629 36.17 -29.61 9.74
CA SER A 629 35.64 -30.97 9.87
C SER A 629 35.12 -31.22 11.30
N GLY A 630 34.65 -32.42 11.64
CA GLY A 630 34.17 -32.75 13.00
C GLY A 630 32.81 -33.43 13.00
N LEU A 631 32.27 -33.71 14.20
CA LEU A 631 31.13 -34.61 14.37
C LEU A 631 29.91 -34.18 13.54
N ALA A 632 29.58 -32.88 13.48
CA ALA A 632 28.41 -32.40 12.74
C ALA A 632 28.49 -32.72 11.23
N ARG A 633 29.63 -32.44 10.59
CA ARG A 633 29.86 -32.75 9.17
C ARG A 633 30.06 -34.24 8.91
N ASP A 634 30.72 -34.94 9.83
CA ASP A 634 30.93 -36.38 9.71
C ASP A 634 29.60 -37.15 9.77
N LEU A 635 28.67 -36.71 10.62
CA LEU A 635 27.33 -37.27 10.67
C LEU A 635 26.55 -36.99 9.38
N LEU A 636 26.65 -35.79 8.79
CA LEU A 636 26.03 -35.50 7.49
C LEU A 636 26.59 -36.39 6.38
N ARG A 637 27.92 -36.50 6.27
CA ARG A 637 28.59 -37.35 5.28
C ARG A 637 28.22 -38.82 5.44
N LYS A 638 28.23 -39.34 6.67
CA LYS A 638 27.88 -40.74 6.97
C LYS A 638 26.39 -41.05 6.75
N ASN A 639 25.51 -40.06 6.94
CA ASN A 639 24.07 -40.23 6.75
C ASN A 639 23.60 -39.93 5.32
N HIS A 640 24.44 -39.37 4.45
CA HIS A 640 24.09 -39.02 3.08
C HIS A 640 23.81 -40.28 2.24
N LEU A 641 22.58 -40.41 1.74
CA LEU A 641 22.16 -41.53 0.88
C LEU A 641 22.14 -41.15 -0.60
N GLY A 642 21.89 -39.87 -0.91
CA GLY A 642 21.80 -39.36 -2.27
C GLY A 642 20.92 -38.13 -2.36
N PHE A 643 20.25 -37.94 -3.49
CA PHE A 643 19.49 -36.72 -3.80
C PHE A 643 18.11 -37.03 -4.37
N ASN A 644 17.11 -36.27 -3.94
CA ASN A 644 15.78 -36.21 -4.52
C ASN A 644 15.65 -34.95 -5.39
N VAL A 645 15.18 -35.12 -6.62
CA VAL A 645 14.82 -34.06 -7.55
C VAL A 645 13.30 -34.06 -7.67
N VAL A 646 12.66 -33.05 -7.11
CA VAL A 646 11.20 -32.87 -7.11
C VAL A 646 10.84 -31.93 -8.24
N ILE A 647 10.10 -32.43 -9.23
CA ILE A 647 9.61 -31.66 -10.38
C ILE A 647 8.12 -31.39 -10.18
N LEU A 648 7.75 -30.13 -10.13
CA LEU A 648 6.38 -29.65 -9.99
C LEU A 648 5.95 -28.93 -11.27
N ASP A 649 4.87 -29.37 -11.90
CA ASP A 649 4.23 -28.70 -13.03
C ASP A 649 3.32 -27.56 -12.53
N ARG A 650 3.78 -26.31 -12.70
CA ARG A 650 3.07 -25.08 -12.35
C ARG A 650 2.29 -24.48 -13.52
N THR A 651 2.18 -25.20 -14.64
CA THR A 651 1.63 -24.68 -15.90
C THR A 651 0.23 -24.11 -15.73
N ASP A 652 -0.68 -24.83 -15.05
CA ASP A 652 -2.07 -24.40 -14.93
C ASP A 652 -2.22 -23.19 -14.00
N GLY A 653 -1.45 -23.14 -12.90
CA GLY A 653 -1.40 -21.99 -12.01
C GLY A 653 -0.90 -20.73 -12.73
N LEU A 654 0.20 -20.84 -13.48
CA LEU A 654 0.76 -19.72 -14.25
C LEU A 654 -0.10 -19.35 -15.47
N ARG A 655 -0.77 -20.32 -16.11
CA ARG A 655 -1.76 -20.04 -17.15
C ARG A 655 -2.94 -19.26 -16.59
N LYS A 656 -3.44 -19.62 -15.42
CA LYS A 656 -4.52 -18.90 -14.75
C LYS A 656 -4.10 -17.46 -14.42
N ILE A 657 -2.86 -17.25 -13.97
CA ILE A 657 -2.31 -15.88 -13.78
C ILE A 657 -2.24 -15.12 -15.11
N ARG A 658 -1.72 -15.74 -16.17
CA ARG A 658 -1.64 -15.10 -17.50
C ARG A 658 -3.03 -14.78 -18.08
N GLN A 659 -4.00 -15.70 -17.94
CA GLN A 659 -5.38 -15.50 -18.38
C GLN A 659 -6.05 -14.37 -17.59
N ASN A 660 -5.94 -14.38 -16.26
CA ASN A 660 -6.44 -13.29 -15.43
C ASN A 660 -5.80 -11.95 -15.81
N ARG A 661 -4.50 -11.92 -16.14
CA ARG A 661 -3.81 -10.73 -16.64
C ARG A 661 -4.40 -10.25 -17.95
N GLU A 662 -4.62 -11.15 -18.91
CA GLU A 662 -5.21 -10.80 -20.21
C GLU A 662 -6.65 -10.30 -20.06
N GLU A 663 -7.46 -10.92 -19.20
CA GLU A 663 -8.80 -10.43 -18.86
C GLU A 663 -8.75 -9.05 -18.21
N LEU A 664 -7.86 -8.84 -17.23
CA LEU A 664 -7.66 -7.55 -16.58
C LEU A 664 -7.26 -6.46 -17.59
N LEU A 665 -6.34 -6.77 -18.51
CA LEU A 665 -5.92 -5.87 -19.59
C LEU A 665 -7.07 -5.53 -20.55
N ARG A 666 -7.93 -6.50 -20.88
CA ARG A 666 -9.12 -6.26 -21.69
C ARG A 666 -10.12 -5.36 -20.97
N TYR A 667 -10.38 -5.61 -19.68
CA TYR A 667 -11.29 -4.78 -18.88
C TYR A 667 -10.75 -3.35 -18.71
N THR A 668 -9.45 -3.17 -18.48
CA THR A 668 -8.84 -1.84 -18.41
C THR A 668 -8.89 -1.11 -19.75
N ALA A 669 -8.63 -1.80 -20.86
CA ALA A 669 -8.76 -1.20 -22.18
C ALA A 669 -10.21 -0.75 -22.46
N LEU A 670 -11.20 -1.57 -22.10
CA LEU A 670 -12.62 -1.24 -22.23
C LEU A 670 -12.99 -0.02 -21.37
N LEU A 671 -12.61 -0.02 -20.08
CA LEU A 671 -12.86 1.10 -19.17
C LEU A 671 -12.16 2.37 -19.64
N GLY A 672 -10.92 2.28 -20.12
CA GLY A 672 -10.19 3.40 -20.70
C GLY A 672 -10.89 3.97 -21.92
N PHE A 673 -11.40 3.12 -22.83
CA PHE A 673 -12.20 3.55 -23.98
C PHE A 673 -13.48 4.28 -23.57
N VAL A 674 -14.23 3.71 -22.60
CA VAL A 674 -15.45 4.32 -22.07
C VAL A 674 -15.15 5.67 -21.41
N ALA A 675 -14.05 5.79 -20.66
CA ALA A 675 -13.64 7.04 -20.03
C ALA A 675 -13.29 8.13 -21.05
N ILE A 676 -12.57 7.78 -22.13
CA ILE A 676 -12.26 8.72 -23.23
C ILE A 676 -13.55 9.18 -23.91
N LEU A 677 -14.47 8.26 -24.22
CA LEU A 677 -15.76 8.59 -24.82
C LEU A 677 -16.57 9.52 -23.90
N PHE A 678 -16.62 9.23 -22.61
CA PHE A 678 -17.31 10.03 -21.62
C PHE A 678 -16.71 11.44 -21.49
N ALA A 679 -15.37 11.55 -21.44
CA ALA A 679 -14.67 12.83 -21.43
C ALA A 679 -14.96 13.66 -22.69
N TYR A 680 -15.01 13.02 -23.86
CA TYR A 680 -15.38 13.66 -25.12
C TYR A 680 -16.83 14.19 -25.09
N VAL A 681 -17.78 13.38 -24.60
CA VAL A 681 -19.19 13.77 -24.47
C VAL A 681 -19.37 14.95 -23.50
N LEU A 682 -18.71 14.91 -22.34
CA LEU A 682 -18.73 16.01 -21.37
C LEU A 682 -18.14 17.30 -21.97
N ALA A 683 -16.98 17.20 -22.62
CA ALA A 683 -16.35 18.34 -23.28
C ALA A 683 -17.26 18.91 -24.38
N TRP A 684 -17.95 18.06 -25.15
CA TRP A 684 -18.93 18.47 -26.16
C TRP A 684 -20.14 19.19 -25.54
N MET A 685 -20.66 18.70 -24.41
CA MET A 685 -21.78 19.31 -23.71
C MET A 685 -21.46 20.74 -23.23
N VAL A 686 -20.32 20.93 -22.57
CA VAL A 686 -19.86 22.27 -22.11
C VAL A 686 -19.58 23.20 -23.29
N ALA A 687 -18.90 22.68 -24.31
CA ALA A 687 -18.57 23.38 -25.54
C ALA A 687 -19.79 23.98 -26.26
N ARG A 688 -20.88 23.20 -26.34
CA ARG A 688 -22.13 23.61 -26.99
C ARG A 688 -22.78 24.79 -26.26
N ARG A 689 -22.77 24.79 -24.92
CA ARG A 689 -23.32 25.89 -24.11
C ARG A 689 -22.58 27.21 -24.36
N ILE A 690 -21.24 27.19 -24.32
CA ILE A 690 -20.42 28.39 -24.56
C ILE A 690 -20.65 28.96 -25.97
N LYS A 691 -20.75 28.09 -27.00
CA LYS A 691 -21.00 28.56 -28.38
C LYS A 691 -22.33 29.31 -28.51
N THR A 692 -23.34 28.89 -27.75
CA THR A 692 -24.66 29.53 -27.75
C THR A 692 -24.58 30.94 -27.15
N ILE A 693 -23.86 31.11 -26.03
CA ILE A 693 -23.66 32.43 -25.40
C ILE A 693 -22.90 33.37 -26.34
N ILE A 694 -21.80 32.93 -26.96
CA ILE A 694 -21.02 33.76 -27.89
C ILE A 694 -21.89 34.29 -29.03
N SER A 695 -22.69 33.42 -29.66
CA SER A 695 -23.58 33.83 -30.77
C SER A 695 -24.61 34.87 -30.34
N ARG A 696 -25.15 34.77 -29.12
CA ARG A 696 -26.13 35.72 -28.58
C ARG A 696 -25.48 37.05 -28.22
N THR A 697 -24.25 37.04 -27.69
CA THR A 697 -23.50 38.27 -27.41
C THR A 697 -23.16 39.04 -28.69
N GLU A 698 -22.84 38.35 -29.79
CA GLU A 698 -22.64 39.00 -31.10
C GLU A 698 -23.92 39.68 -31.62
N GLU A 699 -25.11 39.14 -31.33
CA GLU A 699 -26.39 39.77 -31.68
C GLU A 699 -26.62 41.08 -30.90
N VAL A 700 -26.31 41.09 -29.59
CA VAL A 700 -26.36 42.30 -28.75
C VAL A 700 -25.40 43.36 -29.27
N GLY A 701 -24.17 42.98 -29.62
CA GLY A 701 -23.17 43.91 -30.18
C GLY A 701 -23.56 44.53 -31.53
N LYS A 702 -24.52 43.94 -32.26
CA LYS A 702 -25.09 44.47 -33.51
C LYS A 702 -26.32 45.37 -33.29
N GLY A 703 -26.66 45.68 -32.05
CA GLY A 703 -27.78 46.57 -31.70
C GLY A 703 -29.12 45.86 -31.48
N ASN A 704 -29.17 44.52 -31.46
CA ASN A 704 -30.38 43.82 -31.07
C ASN A 704 -30.44 43.64 -29.54
N LEU A 705 -31.14 44.53 -28.85
CA LEU A 705 -31.29 44.48 -27.39
C LEU A 705 -32.43 43.56 -26.90
N ASN A 706 -33.14 42.86 -27.80
CA ASN A 706 -34.20 41.90 -27.44
C ASN A 706 -33.67 40.45 -27.33
N VAL A 707 -32.37 40.28 -27.07
CA VAL A 707 -31.72 38.98 -27.02
C VAL A 707 -31.68 38.47 -25.59
N GLU A 708 -32.24 37.28 -25.36
CA GLU A 708 -32.16 36.59 -24.07
C GLU A 708 -31.08 35.50 -24.08
N PHE A 709 -30.26 35.49 -23.03
CA PHE A 709 -29.30 34.43 -22.76
C PHE A 709 -30.00 33.28 -22.02
N PRO A 710 -29.72 32.00 -22.37
CA PRO A 710 -30.47 30.85 -21.85
C PRO A 710 -30.30 30.69 -20.33
N PRO A 711 -31.40 30.57 -19.55
CA PRO A 711 -31.34 30.36 -18.12
C PRO A 711 -31.24 28.86 -17.80
N SER A 712 -30.06 28.34 -17.46
CA SER A 712 -29.94 26.97 -16.92
C SER A 712 -28.54 26.61 -16.42
N GLY A 713 -28.31 26.83 -15.13
CA GLY A 713 -27.21 26.24 -14.39
C GLY A 713 -26.93 26.96 -13.07
N TYR A 714 -26.63 26.22 -12.01
CA TYR A 714 -25.96 26.76 -10.80
C TYR A 714 -24.43 26.84 -10.99
N ASP A 715 -23.96 26.69 -12.22
CA ASP A 715 -22.56 26.75 -12.61
C ASP A 715 -22.19 28.18 -13.02
N GLU A 716 -20.90 28.40 -13.24
CA GLU A 716 -20.34 29.69 -13.63
C GLU A 716 -20.91 30.20 -14.97
N ILE A 717 -21.36 29.28 -15.84
CA ILE A 717 -22.00 29.58 -17.13
C ILE A 717 -23.41 30.16 -16.91
N GLY A 718 -24.16 29.65 -15.92
CA GLY A 718 -25.44 30.21 -15.50
C GLY A 718 -25.30 31.62 -14.93
N ILE A 719 -24.31 31.85 -14.05
CA ILE A 719 -24.03 33.17 -13.46
C ILE A 719 -23.68 34.20 -14.54
N LEU A 720 -22.85 33.80 -15.52
CA LEU A 720 -22.50 34.65 -16.67
C LEU A 720 -23.74 35.03 -17.50
N SER A 721 -24.65 34.08 -17.72
CA SER A 721 -25.87 34.31 -18.51
C SER A 721 -26.81 35.30 -17.80
N ASP A 722 -26.97 35.20 -16.48
CA ASP A 722 -27.77 36.17 -15.69
C ASP A 722 -27.16 37.58 -15.73
N SER A 723 -25.83 37.67 -15.60
CA SER A 723 -25.11 38.95 -15.66
C SER A 723 -25.29 39.64 -17.02
N LEU A 724 -25.24 38.86 -18.12
CA LEU A 724 -25.45 39.37 -19.46
C LEU A 724 -26.90 39.82 -19.69
N ASN A 725 -27.89 39.09 -19.19
CA ASN A 725 -29.31 39.49 -19.25
C ASN A 725 -29.54 40.84 -18.54
N ARG A 726 -28.97 41.04 -17.34
CA ARG A 726 -29.06 42.31 -16.59
C ARG A 726 -28.44 43.48 -17.38
N MET A 727 -27.30 43.25 -18.02
CA MET A 727 -26.63 44.27 -18.83
C MET A 727 -27.49 44.66 -20.04
N THR A 728 -28.05 43.69 -20.78
CA THR A 728 -28.91 43.95 -21.94
C THR A 728 -30.15 44.75 -21.55
N GLN A 729 -30.78 44.41 -20.42
CA GLN A 729 -31.94 45.14 -19.89
C GLN A 729 -31.61 46.61 -19.59
N GLY A 730 -30.49 46.88 -18.90
CA GLY A 730 -30.08 48.26 -18.59
C GLY A 730 -29.69 49.09 -19.83
N LEU A 731 -29.27 48.45 -20.92
CA LEU A 731 -29.04 49.15 -22.19
C LEU A 731 -30.35 49.55 -22.87
N LYS A 732 -31.37 48.68 -22.81
CA LYS A 732 -32.70 48.94 -23.39
C LYS A 732 -33.39 50.15 -22.74
N GLU A 733 -33.37 50.20 -21.41
CA GLU A 733 -33.99 51.30 -20.63
C GLU A 733 -33.38 52.68 -20.96
N ARG A 734 -32.05 52.73 -21.22
CA ARG A 734 -31.38 53.98 -21.61
C ARG A 734 -31.75 54.45 -23.01
N GLU A 735 -31.97 53.53 -23.94
CA GLU A 735 -32.37 53.86 -25.31
C GLU A 735 -33.80 54.42 -25.35
N GLU A 736 -34.70 53.84 -24.56
CA GLU A 736 -36.09 54.31 -24.41
C GLU A 736 -36.15 55.74 -23.83
N MET A 737 -35.40 56.01 -22.74
CA MET A 737 -35.35 57.34 -22.10
C MET A 737 -34.84 58.45 -23.03
N LYS A 738 -33.89 58.13 -23.93
CA LYS A 738 -33.39 59.09 -24.93
C LYS A 738 -34.47 59.46 -25.96
N GLY A 739 -35.33 58.51 -26.31
CA GLY A 739 -36.47 58.75 -27.21
C GLY A 739 -37.49 59.73 -26.62
N GLU A 740 -37.81 59.59 -25.33
CA GLU A 740 -38.79 60.45 -24.65
C GLU A 740 -38.32 61.92 -24.53
N LEU A 741 -37.03 62.15 -24.27
CA LEU A 741 -36.47 63.51 -24.19
C LEU A 741 -36.49 64.26 -25.52
N LEU A 742 -36.24 63.56 -26.64
CA LEU A 742 -36.34 64.16 -27.98
C LEU A 742 -37.77 64.59 -28.32
N ALA A 743 -38.77 63.83 -27.88
CA ALA A 743 -40.17 64.20 -28.07
C ALA A 743 -40.56 65.45 -27.25
N ALA A 744 -40.06 65.58 -26.02
CA ALA A 744 -40.30 66.76 -25.18
C ALA A 744 -39.65 68.04 -25.76
N GLU A 745 -38.45 67.94 -26.33
CA GLU A 745 -37.77 69.05 -27.01
C GLU A 745 -38.60 69.62 -28.17
N GLU A 746 -39.21 68.75 -28.98
CA GLU A 746 -40.06 69.20 -30.10
C GLU A 746 -41.27 70.01 -29.62
N ILE A 747 -41.91 69.59 -28.52
CA ILE A 747 -43.07 70.28 -27.94
C ILE A 747 -42.66 71.67 -27.45
N GLN A 748 -41.55 71.76 -26.70
CA GLN A 748 -41.11 73.02 -26.10
C GLN A 748 -40.72 74.07 -27.15
N LYS A 749 -40.03 73.66 -28.24
CA LYS A 749 -39.67 74.58 -29.34
C LYS A 749 -40.88 75.27 -29.95
N ARG A 750 -42.03 74.59 -30.04
CA ARG A 750 -43.28 75.18 -30.56
C ARG A 750 -43.95 76.19 -29.61
N LEU A 751 -43.53 76.24 -28.34
CA LEU A 751 -44.05 77.22 -27.39
C LEU A 751 -43.36 78.58 -27.56
N LEU A 752 -42.12 78.63 -28.03
CA LEU A 752 -41.40 79.88 -28.27
C LEU A 752 -41.92 80.60 -29.54
N PRO A 753 -41.74 81.92 -29.66
CA PRO A 753 -42.24 82.66 -30.83
C PRO A 753 -41.57 82.21 -32.14
N GLU A 754 -42.35 81.65 -33.07
CA GLU A 754 -41.84 81.26 -34.41
C GLU A 754 -41.53 82.48 -35.31
N LYS A 755 -42.20 83.62 -35.07
CA LYS A 755 -42.01 84.86 -35.82
C LYS A 755 -41.94 86.04 -34.88
N LEU A 756 -40.93 86.89 -35.07
CA LEU A 756 -40.80 88.17 -34.38
C LEU A 756 -41.68 89.23 -35.06
N PRO A 757 -42.20 90.23 -34.31
CA PRO A 757 -43.09 91.28 -34.85
C PRO A 757 -42.30 92.34 -35.66
N ASN A 758 -41.66 91.89 -36.74
CA ASN A 758 -40.84 92.71 -37.65
C ASN A 758 -41.60 92.97 -38.96
N ASP A 759 -42.51 93.94 -38.97
CA ASP A 759 -43.23 94.31 -40.18
C ASP A 759 -42.42 95.27 -41.08
N PRO A 760 -42.43 95.09 -42.42
CA PRO A 760 -41.82 96.03 -43.35
C PRO A 760 -42.49 97.41 -43.28
N GLY A 761 -41.85 98.36 -42.59
CA GLY A 761 -42.36 99.71 -42.35
C GLY A 761 -42.32 100.15 -40.89
N ASP A 762 -42.10 99.23 -39.95
CA ASP A 762 -41.95 99.55 -38.53
C ASP A 762 -40.64 100.32 -38.28
N ALA A 763 -40.74 101.34 -37.41
CA ALA A 763 -39.61 102.13 -36.91
C ALA A 763 -38.72 101.36 -35.92
N VAL A 764 -39.03 100.08 -35.67
CA VAL A 764 -38.31 99.19 -34.75
C VAL A 764 -38.05 97.85 -35.44
N GLU A 765 -36.99 97.18 -35.02
CA GLU A 765 -36.67 95.81 -35.36
C GLU A 765 -36.37 95.01 -34.07
N PHE A 766 -36.69 93.72 -34.07
CA PHE A 766 -36.49 92.78 -32.98
C PHE A 766 -35.61 91.60 -33.42
N GLY A 767 -34.83 91.07 -32.50
CA GLY A 767 -34.03 89.84 -32.66
C GLY A 767 -34.17 88.96 -31.42
N ALA A 768 -34.02 87.65 -31.60
CA ALA A 768 -34.03 86.69 -30.49
C ALA A 768 -33.16 85.46 -30.77
N PHE A 769 -32.71 84.80 -29.71
CA PHE A 769 -32.04 83.50 -29.76
C PHE A 769 -32.38 82.67 -28.53
N TYR A 770 -32.49 81.35 -28.72
CA TYR A 770 -32.72 80.39 -27.63
C TYR A 770 -31.99 79.06 -27.89
N LYS A 771 -31.34 78.53 -26.86
CA LYS A 771 -30.72 77.19 -26.87
C LYS A 771 -30.82 76.54 -25.49
N ALA A 772 -31.44 75.37 -25.43
CA ALA A 772 -31.50 74.58 -24.20
C ALA A 772 -30.19 73.78 -23.94
N MET A 773 -29.87 73.54 -22.68
CA MET A 773 -28.72 72.77 -22.18
C MET A 773 -28.76 71.32 -22.66
N ALA A 774 -29.89 70.61 -22.51
CA ALA A 774 -30.05 69.24 -22.98
C ALA A 774 -31.52 68.87 -23.20
N GLY A 775 -31.97 68.87 -24.47
CA GLY A 775 -33.34 68.52 -24.85
C GLY A 775 -34.31 69.66 -24.55
N VAL A 776 -34.69 69.84 -23.29
CA VAL A 776 -35.63 70.89 -22.83
C VAL A 776 -35.00 71.77 -21.74
N GLY A 777 -35.39 73.05 -21.67
CA GLY A 777 -34.80 74.05 -20.76
C GLY A 777 -35.80 74.93 -19.99
N GLY A 778 -35.35 75.60 -18.92
CA GLY A 778 -36.14 76.50 -18.08
C GLY A 778 -36.29 77.93 -18.62
N ASP A 779 -35.40 78.36 -19.52
CA ASP A 779 -35.39 79.71 -20.09
C ASP A 779 -36.62 80.02 -20.95
N TYR A 780 -37.06 81.29 -20.90
CA TYR A 780 -38.23 81.81 -21.59
C TYR A 780 -37.94 83.18 -22.22
N TYR A 781 -38.39 83.35 -23.47
CA TYR A 781 -38.56 84.68 -24.05
C TYR A 781 -39.85 84.76 -24.85
N ASP A 782 -40.41 85.97 -24.97
CA ASP A 782 -41.60 86.19 -25.78
C ASP A 782 -41.71 87.63 -26.31
N PHE A 783 -42.35 87.75 -27.48
CA PHE A 783 -42.80 89.01 -28.06
C PHE A 783 -44.30 88.89 -28.32
N ILE A 784 -45.10 89.62 -27.53
CA ILE A 784 -46.55 89.51 -27.55
C ILE A 784 -47.12 90.84 -28.04
N GLU A 785 -47.63 90.85 -29.27
CA GLU A 785 -48.37 92.01 -29.79
C GLU A 785 -49.69 92.16 -29.01
N LEU A 786 -49.82 93.27 -28.29
CA LEU A 786 -50.98 93.57 -27.44
C LEU A 786 -52.08 94.28 -28.23
N ASN A 787 -51.67 95.12 -29.18
CA ASN A 787 -52.48 95.80 -30.19
C ASN A 787 -51.54 96.34 -31.29
N LYS A 788 -52.04 97.15 -32.22
CA LYS A 788 -51.21 97.70 -33.32
C LYS A 788 -50.01 98.53 -32.86
N ASN A 789 -50.10 99.18 -31.70
CA ASN A 789 -49.09 100.10 -31.20
C ASN A 789 -48.27 99.55 -30.03
N GLU A 790 -48.75 98.55 -29.29
CA GLU A 790 -48.08 98.03 -28.10
C GLU A 790 -47.57 96.61 -28.30
N VAL A 791 -46.29 96.39 -27.98
CA VAL A 791 -45.66 95.06 -27.96
C VAL A 791 -45.10 94.80 -26.57
N ALA A 792 -45.44 93.67 -25.97
CA ALA A 792 -44.81 93.20 -24.74
C ALA A 792 -43.59 92.34 -25.05
N LEU A 793 -42.48 92.60 -24.36
CA LEU A 793 -41.24 91.83 -24.39
C LEU A 793 -41.09 91.13 -23.05
N CYS A 794 -40.81 89.83 -23.07
CA CYS A 794 -40.63 89.01 -21.88
C CYS A 794 -39.29 88.25 -21.97
N VAL A 795 -38.56 88.18 -20.87
CA VAL A 795 -37.43 87.26 -20.68
C VAL A 795 -37.50 86.73 -19.27
N GLY A 796 -37.28 85.43 -19.07
CA GLY A 796 -37.11 84.89 -17.74
C GLY A 796 -36.39 83.56 -17.75
N ASP A 797 -35.98 83.15 -16.56
CA ASP A 797 -35.30 81.89 -16.29
C ASP A 797 -35.93 81.23 -15.05
N VAL A 798 -36.21 79.93 -15.17
CA VAL A 798 -36.74 79.10 -14.09
C VAL A 798 -35.57 78.42 -13.40
N SER A 799 -35.48 78.54 -12.07
CA SER A 799 -34.42 77.90 -11.29
C SER A 799 -34.24 76.40 -11.58
N SER A 800 -32.99 75.96 -11.77
CA SER A 800 -32.56 74.60 -12.16
C SER A 800 -32.70 74.29 -13.66
N HIS A 801 -32.03 73.24 -14.13
CA HIS A 801 -32.09 72.77 -15.52
C HIS A 801 -32.83 71.41 -15.63
N GLY A 802 -33.33 71.08 -16.84
CA GLY A 802 -33.93 69.78 -17.18
C GLY A 802 -35.46 69.79 -17.34
N VAL A 803 -36.09 68.61 -17.26
CA VAL A 803 -37.52 68.44 -17.63
C VAL A 803 -38.48 69.18 -16.69
N GLY A 804 -38.17 69.26 -15.39
CA GLY A 804 -39.02 69.97 -14.41
C GLY A 804 -39.15 71.47 -14.72
N PRO A 805 -38.04 72.22 -14.78
CA PRO A 805 -38.01 73.65 -15.15
C PRO A 805 -38.69 73.93 -16.50
N ALA A 806 -38.52 73.05 -17.49
CA ALA A 806 -39.20 73.16 -18.79
C ALA A 806 -40.73 73.12 -18.71
N ILE A 807 -41.30 72.32 -17.80
CA ILE A 807 -42.75 72.28 -17.54
C ILE A 807 -43.20 73.59 -16.87
N VAL A 808 -42.44 74.08 -15.89
CA VAL A 808 -42.75 75.34 -15.19
C VAL A 808 -42.69 76.53 -16.15
N MET A 809 -41.68 76.59 -17.03
CA MET A 809 -41.59 77.60 -18.09
C MET A 809 -42.86 77.61 -18.96
N SER A 810 -43.30 76.42 -19.38
CA SER A 810 -44.48 76.26 -20.24
C SER A 810 -45.76 76.79 -19.55
N LEU A 811 -45.92 76.50 -18.25
CA LEU A 811 -47.03 77.00 -17.42
C LEU A 811 -46.93 78.52 -17.25
N PHE A 812 -45.74 79.02 -16.90
CA PHE A 812 -45.49 80.43 -16.64
C PHE A 812 -45.80 81.30 -17.87
N ARG A 813 -45.31 80.89 -19.05
CA ARG A 813 -45.66 81.51 -20.33
C ARG A 813 -47.16 81.58 -20.57
N ALA A 814 -47.88 80.47 -20.31
CA ALA A 814 -49.33 80.42 -20.53
C ALA A 814 -50.05 81.47 -19.67
N GLN A 815 -49.63 81.65 -18.42
CA GLN A 815 -50.18 82.67 -17.52
C GLN A 815 -49.86 84.09 -17.99
N VAL A 816 -48.61 84.38 -18.38
CA VAL A 816 -48.23 85.68 -18.94
C VAL A 816 -49.13 86.07 -20.12
N ARG A 817 -49.30 85.16 -21.08
CA ARG A 817 -50.16 85.40 -22.25
C ARG A 817 -51.64 85.53 -21.87
N ALA A 818 -52.12 84.76 -20.90
CA ALA A 818 -53.51 84.83 -20.45
C ALA A 818 -53.83 86.20 -19.82
N ILE A 819 -52.98 86.67 -18.91
CA ILE A 819 -53.14 87.97 -18.23
C ILE A 819 -53.11 89.12 -19.27
N LEU A 820 -52.14 89.11 -20.18
CA LEU A 820 -52.03 90.13 -21.23
C LEU A 820 -53.22 90.13 -22.19
N ARG A 821 -53.77 88.95 -22.53
CA ARG A 821 -54.98 88.82 -23.37
C ARG A 821 -56.24 89.34 -22.68
N LYS A 822 -56.35 89.26 -21.35
CA LYS A 822 -57.46 89.86 -20.58
C LYS A 822 -57.45 91.39 -20.64
N GLY A 823 -56.35 92.01 -21.09
CA GLY A 823 -56.24 93.45 -21.27
C GLY A 823 -55.51 94.18 -20.15
N GLU A 824 -54.92 93.48 -19.17
CA GLU A 824 -54.12 94.12 -18.13
C GLU A 824 -52.82 94.72 -18.73
N ARG A 825 -52.49 95.95 -18.34
CA ARG A 825 -51.34 96.72 -18.84
C ARG A 825 -50.50 97.34 -17.72
N ASP A 826 -50.94 97.21 -16.48
CA ASP A 826 -50.19 97.60 -15.29
C ASP A 826 -49.16 96.50 -14.96
N LEU A 827 -47.89 96.79 -15.25
CA LEU A 827 -46.78 95.87 -15.06
C LEU A 827 -46.66 95.34 -13.62
N ARG A 828 -47.00 96.16 -12.61
CA ARG A 828 -46.93 95.72 -11.21
C ARG A 828 -48.02 94.68 -10.92
N LYS A 829 -49.24 94.91 -11.39
CA LYS A 829 -50.35 93.94 -11.23
C LYS A 829 -50.09 92.65 -11.96
N ILE A 830 -49.53 92.72 -13.17
CA ILE A 830 -49.19 91.53 -13.97
C ILE A 830 -48.20 90.65 -13.19
N LEU A 831 -47.11 91.22 -12.67
CA LEU A 831 -46.12 90.45 -11.89
C LEU A 831 -46.69 89.91 -10.57
N THR A 832 -47.57 90.66 -9.91
CA THR A 832 -48.23 90.25 -8.67
C THR A 832 -49.16 89.05 -8.90
N GLU A 833 -49.96 89.07 -9.96
CA GLU A 833 -50.82 87.95 -10.35
C GLU A 833 -49.96 86.73 -10.76
N LEU A 834 -48.86 86.94 -11.47
CA LEU A 834 -47.91 85.87 -11.81
C LEU A 834 -47.25 85.24 -10.58
N ASN A 835 -46.90 86.05 -9.57
CA ASN A 835 -46.31 85.58 -8.32
C ASN A 835 -47.28 84.73 -7.50
N GLU A 836 -48.56 85.12 -7.43
CA GLU A 836 -49.58 84.35 -6.74
C GLU A 836 -49.76 82.94 -7.33
N TYR A 837 -49.83 82.84 -8.68
CA TYR A 837 -49.93 81.54 -9.34
C TYR A 837 -48.68 80.70 -9.12
N LEU A 838 -47.48 81.27 -9.30
CA LEU A 838 -46.26 80.49 -9.20
C LEU A 838 -45.98 80.02 -7.76
N TYR A 839 -46.18 80.89 -6.76
CA TYR A 839 -45.98 80.58 -5.35
C TYR A 839 -46.92 79.48 -4.84
N SER A 840 -48.15 79.40 -5.37
CA SER A 840 -49.12 78.39 -4.96
C SER A 840 -48.99 77.05 -5.68
N ASP A 841 -48.57 77.05 -6.95
CA ASP A 841 -48.57 75.87 -7.82
C ASP A 841 -47.20 75.16 -7.92
N THR A 842 -46.12 75.70 -7.34
CA THR A 842 -44.77 75.13 -7.44
C THR A 842 -44.09 74.91 -6.07
N PRO A 843 -43.14 73.96 -5.95
CA PRO A 843 -42.38 73.75 -4.70
C PRO A 843 -41.52 74.95 -4.31
N ASP A 844 -41.26 75.15 -3.01
CA ASP A 844 -40.52 76.29 -2.43
C ASP A 844 -39.13 76.60 -3.03
N HIS A 845 -38.51 75.66 -3.75
CA HIS A 845 -37.20 75.83 -4.39
C HIS A 845 -37.29 76.21 -5.87
N ILE A 846 -38.50 76.30 -6.45
CA ILE A 846 -38.75 76.72 -7.83
C ILE A 846 -39.15 78.19 -7.82
N PHE A 847 -38.38 79.01 -8.53
CA PHE A 847 -38.69 80.42 -8.75
C PHE A 847 -38.33 80.82 -10.17
N VAL A 848 -38.90 81.93 -10.64
CA VAL A 848 -38.64 82.48 -11.98
C VAL A 848 -38.06 83.88 -11.84
N THR A 849 -36.83 84.07 -12.30
CA THR A 849 -36.31 85.42 -12.53
C THR A 849 -36.98 85.95 -13.80
N PHE A 850 -37.62 87.14 -13.75
CA PHE A 850 -38.43 87.62 -14.88
C PHE A 850 -38.27 89.10 -15.17
N PHE A 851 -38.21 89.44 -16.44
CA PHE A 851 -38.24 90.80 -16.96
C PHE A 851 -39.39 90.94 -17.96
N MET A 852 -40.17 92.02 -17.80
CA MET A 852 -41.22 92.38 -18.74
C MET A 852 -41.14 93.86 -19.11
N ALA A 853 -41.31 94.15 -20.39
CA ALA A 853 -41.51 95.49 -20.90
C ALA A 853 -42.73 95.58 -21.82
N ILE A 854 -43.39 96.73 -21.87
CA ILE A 854 -44.36 97.10 -22.88
C ILE A 854 -43.80 98.31 -23.63
N TYR A 855 -43.55 98.12 -24.93
CA TYR A 855 -43.12 99.17 -25.83
C TYR A 855 -44.31 99.73 -26.61
N ASP A 856 -44.48 101.04 -26.54
CA ASP A 856 -45.45 101.79 -27.33
C ASP A 856 -44.76 102.37 -28.58
N ARG A 857 -45.10 101.81 -29.75
CA ARG A 857 -44.63 102.21 -31.09
C ARG A 857 -44.98 103.66 -31.42
N SER A 858 -46.07 104.20 -30.88
CA SER A 858 -46.55 105.55 -31.18
C SER A 858 -45.89 106.62 -30.30
N ALA A 859 -45.67 106.31 -29.03
CA ALA A 859 -45.02 107.20 -28.07
C ALA A 859 -43.49 107.02 -28.02
N PHE A 860 -42.95 106.01 -28.71
CA PHE A 860 -41.55 105.56 -28.62
C PHE A 860 -41.10 105.35 -27.17
N LYS A 861 -42.02 104.91 -26.31
CA LYS A 861 -41.83 104.81 -24.86
C LYS A 861 -41.85 103.35 -24.45
N MET A 862 -40.82 102.93 -23.71
CA MET A 862 -40.77 101.62 -23.09
C MET A 862 -41.09 101.74 -21.61
N ARG A 863 -42.11 101.00 -21.14
CA ARG A 863 -42.39 100.77 -19.72
C ARG A 863 -41.87 99.39 -19.37
N TYR A 864 -41.14 99.24 -18.26
CA TYR A 864 -40.56 97.96 -17.89
C TYR A 864 -40.60 97.71 -16.38
N ILE A 865 -40.53 96.43 -16.01
CA ILE A 865 -40.45 95.94 -14.64
C ILE A 865 -39.57 94.68 -14.62
N SER A 866 -38.87 94.45 -13.52
CA SER A 866 -38.10 93.23 -13.28
C SER A 866 -38.51 92.62 -11.94
N ALA A 867 -38.37 91.30 -11.86
CA ALA A 867 -38.51 90.47 -10.67
C ALA A 867 -37.25 89.58 -10.59
N GLY A 868 -36.16 90.15 -10.06
CA GLY A 868 -34.91 89.43 -9.81
C GLY A 868 -34.08 89.06 -11.04
N HIS A 869 -34.49 89.47 -12.25
CA HIS A 869 -33.78 89.15 -13.49
C HIS A 869 -32.59 90.07 -13.75
N VAL A 870 -31.68 89.63 -14.63
CA VAL A 870 -30.49 90.38 -15.04
C VAL A 870 -30.89 91.78 -15.55
N LYS A 871 -30.07 92.80 -15.26
CA LYS A 871 -30.36 94.18 -15.65
C LYS A 871 -30.26 94.34 -17.18
N PRO A 872 -31.27 94.98 -17.82
CA PRO A 872 -31.21 95.22 -19.26
C PRO A 872 -30.11 96.19 -19.66
N LEU A 873 -29.56 95.98 -20.85
CA LEU A 873 -28.59 96.87 -21.46
C LEU A 873 -29.28 97.80 -22.46
N LEU A 874 -29.00 99.09 -22.37
CA LEU A 874 -29.42 100.09 -23.35
C LEU A 874 -28.17 100.73 -23.98
N TYR A 875 -28.01 100.53 -25.28
CA TYR A 875 -27.13 101.34 -26.10
C TYR A 875 -27.82 102.67 -26.42
N ASP A 876 -27.23 103.76 -25.94
CA ASP A 876 -27.64 105.13 -26.25
C ASP A 876 -26.87 105.59 -27.49
N ALA A 877 -27.59 105.78 -28.61
CA ALA A 877 -26.98 106.14 -29.89
C ALA A 877 -26.40 107.57 -29.89
N SER A 878 -26.96 108.46 -29.06
CA SER A 878 -26.51 109.86 -28.96
C SER A 878 -25.17 109.96 -28.25
N GLU A 879 -24.98 109.19 -27.18
CA GLU A 879 -23.73 109.16 -26.40
C GLU A 879 -22.73 108.11 -26.89
N LYS A 880 -23.18 107.18 -27.75
CA LYS A 880 -22.44 105.98 -28.20
C LYS A 880 -21.90 105.18 -27.03
N LYS A 881 -22.73 104.95 -26.02
CA LYS A 881 -22.39 104.21 -24.80
C LYS A 881 -23.48 103.20 -24.46
N ILE A 882 -23.08 102.14 -23.75
CA ILE A 882 -24.01 101.19 -23.16
C ILE A 882 -24.16 101.53 -21.67
N ARG A 883 -25.41 101.54 -21.20
CA ARG A 883 -25.75 101.67 -19.78
C ARG A 883 -26.68 100.54 -19.36
N GLU A 884 -26.50 100.04 -18.14
CA GLU A 884 -27.49 99.18 -17.50
C GLU A 884 -28.70 100.03 -17.11
N LEU A 885 -29.90 99.59 -17.49
CA LEU A 885 -31.13 100.16 -16.96
C LEU A 885 -31.34 99.67 -15.53
N PRO A 886 -31.73 100.56 -14.59
CA PRO A 886 -32.04 100.12 -13.23
C PRO A 886 -33.19 99.11 -13.24
N ALA A 887 -32.92 97.90 -12.77
CA ALA A 887 -33.84 96.79 -12.63
C ALA A 887 -33.41 95.95 -11.41
N GLY A 888 -34.36 95.31 -10.73
CA GLY A 888 -34.14 94.55 -9.49
C GLY A 888 -35.43 93.85 -9.04
N GLY A 889 -35.58 93.66 -7.73
CA GLY A 889 -36.73 92.96 -7.13
C GLY A 889 -36.45 91.51 -6.80
N LEU A 890 -37.36 90.86 -6.08
CA LEU A 890 -37.29 89.43 -5.77
C LEU A 890 -37.78 88.62 -6.99
N PRO A 891 -37.18 87.44 -7.29
CA PRO A 891 -37.74 86.50 -8.27
C PRO A 891 -39.17 86.10 -7.94
N ILE A 892 -39.94 85.81 -8.98
CA ILE A 892 -41.34 85.38 -8.87
C ILE A 892 -41.36 83.98 -8.25
N GLY A 893 -42.27 83.73 -7.31
CA GLY A 893 -42.45 82.45 -6.61
C GLY A 893 -41.59 82.28 -5.35
N MET A 894 -40.71 83.22 -5.01
CA MET A 894 -39.87 83.11 -3.80
C MET A 894 -40.58 83.47 -2.49
N ASP A 895 -41.56 84.37 -2.53
CA ASP A 895 -42.26 84.86 -1.34
C ASP A 895 -43.70 85.28 -1.70
N GLU A 896 -44.56 85.40 -0.71
CA GLU A 896 -45.94 85.83 -0.86
C GLU A 896 -46.03 87.29 -1.37
N ASN A 897 -47.16 87.63 -2.01
CA ASN A 897 -47.37 88.95 -2.62
C ASN A 897 -47.16 90.12 -1.64
N SER A 898 -47.46 89.94 -0.35
CA SER A 898 -47.29 90.99 0.66
C SER A 898 -45.85 91.51 0.75
N PHE A 899 -44.85 90.65 0.52
CA PHE A 899 -43.45 91.06 0.47
C PHE A 899 -43.01 91.33 -0.97
N PHE A 900 -43.32 90.42 -1.90
CA PHE A 900 -42.90 90.51 -3.31
C PHE A 900 -43.25 91.86 -3.96
N GLU A 901 -44.47 92.38 -3.75
CA GLU A 901 -44.90 93.68 -4.30
C GLU A 901 -44.03 94.86 -3.87
N THR A 902 -43.45 94.81 -2.66
CA THR A 902 -42.58 95.87 -2.12
C THR A 902 -41.22 95.90 -2.81
N THR A 903 -40.83 94.80 -3.45
CA THR A 903 -39.49 94.63 -4.06
C THR A 903 -39.44 95.07 -5.52
N ILE A 904 -40.58 95.07 -6.21
CA ILE A 904 -40.67 95.38 -7.65
C ILE A 904 -40.99 96.86 -7.91
N GLU A 905 -40.42 97.42 -8.98
CA GLU A 905 -40.60 98.82 -9.36
C GLU A 905 -40.77 98.96 -10.87
N ALA A 906 -41.90 99.53 -11.30
CA ALA A 906 -42.16 99.84 -12.70
C ALA A 906 -41.45 101.16 -13.09
N ARG A 907 -40.69 101.13 -14.17
CA ARG A 907 -39.92 102.26 -14.70
C ARG A 907 -40.24 102.49 -16.17
N SER A 908 -39.84 103.65 -16.71
CA SER A 908 -40.03 103.93 -18.13
C SER A 908 -38.97 104.86 -18.70
N PHE A 909 -38.66 104.70 -19.98
CA PHE A 909 -37.75 105.57 -20.73
C PHE A 909 -38.24 105.76 -22.17
N LEU A 910 -37.78 106.83 -22.83
CA LEU A 910 -37.98 107.05 -24.27
C LEU A 910 -36.84 106.38 -25.03
N MET A 911 -37.18 105.73 -26.14
CA MET A 911 -36.21 105.05 -27.00
C MET A 911 -35.92 105.94 -28.20
N ASP A 912 -34.72 106.50 -28.26
CA ASP A 912 -34.32 107.41 -29.33
C ASP A 912 -33.89 106.67 -30.60
N ALA A 913 -33.88 107.39 -31.72
CA ALA A 913 -33.57 106.79 -33.02
C ALA A 913 -32.12 106.26 -33.01
N GLY A 914 -31.94 104.97 -33.31
CA GLY A 914 -30.66 104.26 -33.21
C GLY A 914 -30.41 103.53 -31.89
N ASP A 915 -31.21 103.76 -30.85
CA ASP A 915 -31.03 103.08 -29.56
C ASP A 915 -31.29 101.57 -29.68
N ILE A 916 -30.55 100.80 -28.88
CA ILE A 916 -30.68 99.33 -28.82
C ILE A 916 -30.95 98.89 -27.39
N PHE A 917 -32.09 98.27 -27.17
CA PHE A 917 -32.41 97.56 -25.94
C PHE A 917 -32.00 96.08 -26.09
N PHE A 918 -31.30 95.54 -25.11
CA PHE A 918 -30.84 94.15 -25.10
C PHE A 918 -31.10 93.53 -23.73
N GLN A 919 -31.67 92.32 -23.71
CA GLN A 919 -31.93 91.57 -22.50
C GLN A 919 -31.66 90.08 -22.70
N TYR A 920 -31.21 89.40 -21.66
CA TYR A 920 -30.70 88.04 -21.74
C TYR A 920 -30.81 87.30 -20.39
N THR A 921 -30.71 85.97 -20.41
CA THR A 921 -30.64 85.09 -19.23
C THR A 921 -29.19 84.85 -18.80
N ASP A 922 -28.96 84.56 -17.52
CA ASP A 922 -27.61 84.42 -16.92
C ASP A 922 -26.74 83.35 -17.60
N GLY A 923 -27.33 82.34 -18.22
CA GLY A 923 -26.63 81.37 -19.05
C GLY A 923 -25.74 82.00 -20.15
N LEU A 924 -25.99 83.25 -20.57
CA LEU A 924 -25.10 83.99 -21.45
C LEU A 924 -23.84 84.53 -20.76
N ASP A 925 -23.98 85.34 -19.70
CA ASP A 925 -22.82 86.00 -19.09
C ASP A 925 -22.06 85.10 -18.12
N GLU A 926 -22.71 84.08 -17.57
CA GLU A 926 -22.08 83.02 -16.77
C GLU A 926 -21.46 81.88 -17.60
N ALA A 927 -21.70 81.85 -18.92
CA ALA A 927 -21.13 80.84 -19.82
C ALA A 927 -19.60 80.73 -19.67
N ARG A 928 -19.12 79.50 -19.44
CA ARG A 928 -17.71 79.27 -19.10
C ARG A 928 -16.89 78.84 -20.31
N SER A 929 -15.68 79.40 -20.41
CA SER A 929 -14.64 78.86 -21.29
C SER A 929 -14.16 77.49 -20.81
N PRO A 930 -13.42 76.71 -21.62
CA PRO A 930 -12.80 75.47 -21.17
C PRO A 930 -11.85 75.64 -19.97
N GLN A 931 -11.36 76.86 -19.72
CA GLN A 931 -10.52 77.23 -18.57
C GLN A 931 -11.35 77.72 -17.36
N GLY A 932 -12.68 77.72 -17.47
CA GLY A 932 -13.62 78.06 -16.39
C GLY A 932 -13.97 79.54 -16.26
N ALA A 933 -13.47 80.42 -17.14
CA ALA A 933 -13.74 81.86 -17.09
C ALA A 933 -15.12 82.21 -17.68
N MET A 934 -15.89 83.03 -16.98
CA MET A 934 -17.20 83.52 -17.43
C MET A 934 -17.07 84.43 -18.66
N TYR A 935 -18.09 84.43 -19.53
CA TYR A 935 -18.15 85.28 -20.72
C TYR A 935 -18.19 86.76 -20.32
N GLY A 936 -19.02 87.09 -19.32
CA GLY A 936 -19.02 88.36 -18.61
C GLY A 936 -19.69 89.51 -19.35
N LYS A 937 -20.25 90.44 -18.57
CA LYS A 937 -20.99 91.61 -19.06
C LYS A 937 -20.16 92.59 -19.88
N ASP A 938 -18.90 92.80 -19.50
CA ASP A 938 -18.00 93.73 -20.19
C ASP A 938 -17.75 93.31 -21.65
N ARG A 939 -17.63 91.99 -21.88
CA ARG A 939 -17.46 91.43 -23.21
C ARG A 939 -18.73 91.59 -24.03
N LEU A 940 -19.88 91.23 -23.46
CA LEU A 940 -21.19 91.43 -24.10
C LEU A 940 -21.42 92.89 -24.51
N ALA A 941 -21.20 93.84 -23.58
CA ALA A 941 -21.33 95.26 -23.84
C ALA A 941 -20.38 95.72 -24.96
N LYS A 942 -19.12 95.27 -24.96
CA LYS A 942 -18.17 95.59 -26.04
C LYS A 942 -18.64 95.06 -27.40
N THR A 943 -19.20 93.86 -27.43
CA THR A 943 -19.71 93.24 -28.67
C THR A 943 -20.91 94.01 -29.21
N ILE A 944 -21.88 94.38 -28.35
CA ILE A 944 -23.02 95.23 -28.76
C ILE A 944 -22.54 96.60 -29.24
N LEU A 945 -21.61 97.23 -28.52
CA LEU A 945 -21.09 98.57 -28.85
C LEU A 945 -20.42 98.61 -30.23
N THR A 946 -19.65 97.57 -30.56
CA THR A 946 -18.89 97.49 -31.83
C THR A 946 -19.81 97.22 -33.03
N ASN A 947 -20.91 96.49 -32.79
CA ASN A 947 -21.86 96.08 -33.83
C ASN A 947 -23.17 96.88 -33.77
N ALA A 948 -23.19 98.03 -33.09
CA ALA A 948 -24.40 98.83 -32.88
C ALA A 948 -25.02 99.37 -34.19
N HIS A 949 -24.28 99.33 -35.31
CA HIS A 949 -24.77 99.70 -36.63
C HIS A 949 -25.63 98.61 -37.27
N ASP A 950 -25.48 97.35 -36.86
CA ASP A 950 -26.18 96.20 -37.43
C ASP A 950 -27.63 96.06 -36.95
N SER A 951 -28.37 95.12 -37.53
CA SER A 951 -29.71 94.80 -37.07
C SER A 951 -29.67 93.98 -35.77
N PRO A 952 -30.74 93.99 -34.95
CA PRO A 952 -30.83 93.18 -33.73
C PRO A 952 -30.51 91.69 -33.93
N SER A 953 -30.95 91.11 -35.05
CA SER A 953 -30.69 89.70 -35.36
C SER A 953 -29.21 89.44 -35.67
N GLU A 954 -28.56 90.35 -36.38
CA GLU A 954 -27.12 90.29 -36.67
C GLU A 954 -26.27 90.51 -35.42
N ILE A 955 -26.67 91.43 -34.53
CA ILE A 955 -26.02 91.64 -33.23
C ILE A 955 -26.09 90.36 -32.40
N ILE A 956 -27.26 89.73 -32.30
CA ILE A 956 -27.42 88.45 -31.58
C ILE A 956 -26.57 87.36 -32.23
N ARG A 957 -26.53 87.26 -33.57
CA ARG A 957 -25.68 86.27 -34.26
C ARG A 957 -24.21 86.46 -33.90
N THR A 958 -23.72 87.70 -33.93
CA THR A 958 -22.33 88.02 -33.55
C THR A 958 -22.04 87.69 -32.08
N VAL A 959 -23.02 87.88 -31.18
CA VAL A 959 -22.90 87.45 -29.77
C VAL A 959 -22.82 85.92 -29.66
N VAL A 960 -23.63 85.17 -30.42
CA VAL A 960 -23.58 83.70 -30.44
C VAL A 960 -22.24 83.20 -31.00
N GLU A 961 -21.75 83.80 -32.08
CA GLU A 961 -20.45 83.45 -32.67
C GLU A 961 -19.29 83.72 -31.69
N ASP A 962 -19.31 84.85 -30.98
CA ASP A 962 -18.31 85.16 -29.96
C ASP A 962 -18.39 84.20 -28.75
N LEU A 963 -19.60 83.75 -28.42
CA LEU A 963 -19.86 82.78 -27.37
C LEU A 963 -19.40 81.36 -27.74
N ASP A 964 -19.59 80.94 -29.00
CA ASP A 964 -19.05 79.68 -29.55
C ASP A 964 -17.53 79.64 -29.42
N VAL A 965 -16.87 80.74 -29.79
CA VAL A 965 -15.41 80.89 -29.67
C VAL A 965 -14.98 80.86 -28.21
N HIS A 966 -15.71 81.52 -27.30
CA HIS A 966 -15.37 81.55 -25.87
C HIS A 966 -15.54 80.19 -25.19
N THR A 967 -16.63 79.48 -25.47
CA THR A 967 -16.97 78.20 -24.83
C THR A 967 -16.31 76.99 -25.50
N GLY A 968 -15.89 77.11 -26.77
CA GLY A 968 -15.38 76.00 -27.58
C GLY A 968 -16.47 75.00 -28.00
N LYS A 969 -17.74 75.40 -27.91
CA LYS A 969 -18.92 74.58 -28.25
C LYS A 969 -19.59 75.14 -29.51
N ASN A 970 -20.42 74.33 -30.16
CA ASN A 970 -21.19 74.74 -31.35
C ASN A 970 -22.65 74.97 -30.96
N LEU A 971 -22.99 76.19 -30.58
CA LEU A 971 -24.32 76.61 -30.14
C LEU A 971 -25.30 76.75 -31.31
N GLY A 972 -24.79 77.15 -32.48
CA GLY A 972 -25.58 77.29 -33.71
C GLY A 972 -26.00 75.96 -34.37
N GLY A 973 -25.44 74.83 -33.93
CA GLY A 973 -25.68 73.51 -34.52
C GLY A 973 -26.98 72.82 -34.07
N PRO A 974 -27.58 71.97 -34.94
CA PRO A 974 -28.72 71.12 -34.55
C PRO A 974 -28.29 69.99 -33.60
N GLY A 975 -29.12 69.68 -32.60
CA GLY A 975 -28.89 68.60 -31.63
C GLY A 975 -28.72 69.09 -30.19
N PHE A 976 -28.53 68.12 -29.27
CA PHE A 976 -28.30 68.36 -27.85
C PHE A 976 -27.12 69.31 -27.65
N SER A 977 -27.30 70.31 -26.80
CA SER A 977 -26.21 71.19 -26.39
C SER A 977 -25.33 70.47 -25.37
N GLU A 978 -24.08 70.91 -25.25
CA GLU A 978 -23.19 70.53 -24.14
C GLU A 978 -23.02 71.70 -23.17
N LEU A 979 -23.90 72.72 -23.24
CA LEU A 979 -23.84 73.87 -22.35
C LEU A 979 -23.98 73.49 -20.87
N SER A 980 -23.54 74.40 -20.00
CA SER A 980 -23.78 74.27 -18.56
C SER A 980 -25.16 74.76 -18.14
N ASP A 981 -25.81 75.58 -18.95
CA ASP A 981 -27.14 76.15 -18.69
C ASP A 981 -27.89 76.48 -19.99
N ASP A 982 -29.17 76.83 -19.87
CA ASP A 982 -30.00 77.34 -20.96
C ASP A 982 -29.63 78.79 -21.33
N ILE A 983 -29.88 79.22 -22.57
CA ILE A 983 -29.61 80.60 -23.01
C ILE A 983 -30.79 81.16 -23.78
N ALA A 984 -31.28 82.32 -23.36
CA ALA A 984 -32.22 83.16 -24.09
C ALA A 984 -31.71 84.60 -24.22
N MET A 985 -31.85 85.18 -25.41
CA MET A 985 -31.46 86.55 -25.70
C MET A 985 -32.55 87.23 -26.52
N ILE A 986 -32.81 88.50 -26.22
CA ILE A 986 -33.64 89.38 -27.03
C ILE A 986 -32.97 90.72 -27.25
N ALA A 987 -33.18 91.29 -28.43
CA ALA A 987 -32.70 92.61 -28.80
C ALA A 987 -33.79 93.38 -29.54
N MET A 988 -33.81 94.69 -29.35
CA MET A 988 -34.73 95.61 -30.00
C MET A 988 -33.96 96.87 -30.40
N LYS A 989 -34.08 97.31 -31.65
CA LYS A 989 -33.44 98.54 -32.14
C LYS A 989 -34.46 99.47 -32.76
N ARG A 990 -34.42 100.75 -32.41
CA ARG A 990 -35.17 101.78 -33.13
C ARG A 990 -34.38 102.22 -34.36
N LYS A 991 -34.98 102.16 -35.54
CA LYS A 991 -34.35 102.58 -36.80
C LYS A 991 -34.14 104.10 -36.79
N SER A 992 -33.02 104.53 -37.35
CA SER A 992 -32.60 105.93 -37.50
C SER A 992 -33.46 106.71 -38.48
#